data_AF-A0A256W9P0-F1
#
_entry.id   AF-A0A256W9P0-F1
#
_cell.length_a   1.000
_cell.length_b   1.000
_cell.length_c   1.000
_cell.angle_alpha   90.00
_cell.angle_beta   90.00
_cell.angle_gamma   90.00
#
_symmetry.space_group_name_H-M   'P 1'
#
loop_
_entity.id
_entity.type
_entity.pdbx_description
1 polymer ?
#
loop_
_entity_poly.entity_id
_entity_poly.type
_entity_poly.pdbx_seq_one_letter_code
_entity_poly.pdbx_strand_id
1 'polypeptide(L)'
;MNSLIKILVFFLAIIITSCTHQPKITVLNAPAGELPTQINKSGITIIPNGRLITPAGVTIPVAPHPYGLEISNDGNIAVTANSGTRPLSISIIRDLLSTNPLVQQVPPGPFSDKGVISSVFMGLAISPDQTTIYVAGGQENGIYLFNAQTGNKTGFIDCSVTAKGRKVKDGYIGDMVLSKNGKWLYAVDQIQFRVLIINTKSLEVIKAVGVGRYPFGIALSPDGRKVYVANVGMFEYKPIEMENENQKGLKFPPFGYNTDEAKYGFRTDSVKVHGLGDPNIPESFSVWAIETSNPEAAHVTAKIKTGHLVGELVEGIPAVGGSSPNSIVATDEYVFVSNGNNDNISVIGPHHDTIITEIYLKPHEAIKRFRGVIPFGLAISPDQKRLYVAEPGINAIGVIDIPSLKVVGHIPAGWFPSKLKVTPDGKKLIVANAKGFGSGPNGGRDFKPGPEGTYIGSLMKGNVQIIDIPTDEELKKLTEKVIQNNFQISCSDDPKHQWRKKNPIPLFGGQKESPIKYIVFISKENRTYDEIFGQIEKGDGDPSIARYGHNASFTNRAKADSVQGATVMPNHLKLARDFAISDNFYVDSDVSADGHRWLVNTYPNEWVETNTPASYGGNRSFKYNSDAPGIYAMTGSAGAIYPEDYNEAGSMWEHLDRNGIDFFNFGFGIMFEPAVYQESFKYT
;
A
#
# COMPACT_ATOMS: atom_id res chain seq x y z
N MET A 1 57.23 37.78 -27.59
CA MET A 1 55.78 37.61 -27.87
C MET A 1 55.38 36.24 -28.41
N ASN A 2 56.22 35.54 -29.20
CA ASN A 2 55.83 34.26 -29.82
C ASN A 2 55.88 32.98 -28.94
N SER A 3 56.58 32.99 -27.79
CA SER A 3 56.59 31.81 -26.90
C SER A 3 55.44 31.80 -25.89
N LEU A 4 54.93 32.96 -25.48
CA LEU A 4 53.79 33.05 -24.55
C LEU A 4 52.47 32.63 -25.21
N ILE A 5 52.29 32.96 -26.50
CA ILE A 5 51.10 32.58 -27.28
C ILE A 5 51.06 31.07 -27.52
N LYS A 6 52.21 30.41 -27.75
CA LYS A 6 52.27 28.95 -27.92
C LYS A 6 51.94 28.17 -26.64
N ILE A 7 52.34 28.68 -25.47
CA ILE A 7 52.01 28.05 -24.18
C ILE A 7 50.53 28.26 -23.83
N LEU A 8 49.95 29.43 -24.14
CA LEU A 8 48.53 29.70 -23.93
C LEU A 8 47.62 28.85 -24.83
N VAL A 9 48.03 28.61 -26.09
CA VAL A 9 47.30 27.74 -27.04
C VAL A 9 47.42 26.26 -26.67
N PHE A 10 48.56 25.83 -26.09
CA PHE A 10 48.72 24.46 -25.62
C PHE A 10 47.92 24.18 -24.34
N PHE A 11 47.78 25.15 -23.43
CA PHE A 11 46.90 25.03 -22.26
C PHE A 11 45.41 25.13 -22.63
N LEU A 12 45.01 25.93 -23.62
CA LEU A 12 43.64 25.92 -24.13
C LEU A 12 43.28 24.60 -24.84
N ALA A 13 44.23 23.96 -25.54
CA ALA A 13 44.01 22.68 -26.21
C ALA A 13 43.89 21.49 -25.24
N ILE A 14 44.53 21.55 -24.06
CA ILE A 14 44.39 20.54 -23.00
C ILE A 14 43.06 20.70 -22.24
N ILE A 15 42.47 21.91 -22.21
CA ILE A 15 41.14 22.14 -21.63
C ILE A 15 40.00 21.72 -22.59
N ILE A 16 40.27 21.60 -23.90
CA ILE A 16 39.27 21.18 -24.91
C ILE A 16 39.31 19.67 -25.20
N THR A 17 40.25 18.93 -24.59
CA THR A 17 40.36 17.46 -24.74
C THR A 17 40.10 16.68 -23.45
N SER A 18 39.49 17.31 -22.43
CA SER A 18 38.65 16.54 -21.53
C SER A 18 37.44 16.10 -22.32
N CYS A 19 37.52 14.92 -22.96
CA CYS A 19 36.36 14.19 -23.43
C CYS A 19 35.29 14.31 -22.35
N THR A 20 34.24 15.06 -22.64
CA THR A 20 33.01 15.10 -21.87
C THR A 20 32.40 13.71 -22.00
N HIS A 21 32.94 12.75 -21.26
CA HIS A 21 32.24 11.50 -21.02
C HIS A 21 31.05 11.92 -20.18
N GLN A 22 29.90 12.11 -20.83
CA GLN A 22 28.65 12.27 -20.10
C GLN A 22 28.60 11.11 -19.10
N PRO A 23 28.31 11.38 -17.82
CA PRO A 23 28.26 10.32 -16.82
C PRO A 23 27.31 9.24 -17.32
N LYS A 24 27.74 7.99 -17.24
CA LYS A 24 26.90 6.86 -17.64
C LYS A 24 25.70 6.82 -16.70
N ILE A 25 24.51 7.01 -17.25
CA ILE A 25 23.28 7.07 -16.46
C ILE A 25 22.64 5.68 -16.47
N THR A 26 22.28 5.20 -15.29
CA THR A 26 21.48 3.98 -15.14
C THR A 26 20.09 4.20 -15.72
N VAL A 27 19.71 3.32 -16.65
CA VAL A 27 18.38 3.22 -17.26
C VAL A 27 17.73 1.93 -16.82
N LEU A 28 16.50 2.05 -16.31
CA LEU A 28 15.67 0.92 -15.86
C LEU A 28 14.57 0.68 -16.88
N ASN A 29 14.32 -0.59 -17.19
CA ASN A 29 13.17 -1.02 -17.99
C ASN A 29 12.45 -2.16 -17.26
N ALA A 30 11.16 -2.32 -17.54
CA ALA A 30 10.41 -3.47 -17.07
C ALA A 30 11.04 -4.77 -17.60
N PRO A 31 11.27 -5.78 -16.75
CA PRO A 31 11.96 -7.01 -17.16
C PRO A 31 11.18 -7.87 -18.15
N ALA A 32 9.86 -7.71 -18.26
CA ALA A 32 9.05 -8.37 -19.27
C ALA A 32 9.27 -7.82 -20.71
N GLY A 33 9.87 -6.63 -20.86
CA GLY A 33 10.10 -6.03 -22.17
C GLY A 33 8.80 -5.72 -22.90
N GLU A 34 8.50 -6.48 -23.97
CA GLU A 34 7.27 -6.36 -24.77
C GLU A 34 6.29 -7.52 -24.51
N LEU A 35 6.58 -8.41 -23.56
CA LEU A 35 5.73 -9.56 -23.27
C LEU A 35 4.45 -9.14 -22.53
N PRO A 36 3.27 -9.62 -22.93
CA PRO A 36 2.03 -9.28 -22.25
C PRO A 36 1.94 -9.91 -20.85
N THR A 37 1.05 -9.37 -20.03
CA THR A 37 0.66 -9.95 -18.74
C THR A 37 0.26 -11.41 -18.90
N GLN A 38 0.80 -12.28 -18.03
CA GLN A 38 0.56 -13.73 -18.09
C GLN A 38 0.64 -14.33 -16.68
N ILE A 39 -0.35 -15.17 -16.33
CA ILE A 39 -0.25 -16.02 -15.13
C ILE A 39 0.35 -17.38 -15.50
N ASN A 40 1.49 -17.70 -14.89
CA ASN A 40 2.09 -19.03 -14.89
C ASN A 40 2.62 -19.34 -13.48
N LYS A 41 1.84 -20.09 -12.70
CA LYS A 41 2.09 -20.36 -11.28
C LYS A 41 3.24 -21.35 -11.03
N SER A 42 3.59 -22.17 -12.00
CA SER A 42 4.70 -23.13 -11.93
C SER A 42 5.98 -22.63 -12.60
N GLY A 43 5.94 -21.43 -13.19
CA GLY A 43 7.05 -20.81 -13.89
C GLY A 43 7.15 -19.32 -13.56
N ILE A 44 7.13 -18.48 -14.60
CA ILE A 44 7.24 -17.03 -14.46
C ILE A 44 5.90 -16.40 -14.76
N THR A 45 5.33 -15.71 -13.78
CA THR A 45 4.16 -14.85 -13.97
C THR A 45 4.62 -13.43 -14.30
N ILE A 46 4.00 -12.81 -15.29
CA ILE A 46 4.22 -11.40 -15.70
C ILE A 46 3.01 -10.62 -15.23
N ILE A 47 3.22 -9.66 -14.33
CA ILE A 47 2.15 -8.82 -13.78
C ILE A 47 1.97 -7.53 -14.59
N PRO A 48 0.83 -6.79 -14.45
CA PRO A 48 0.50 -5.63 -15.28
C PRO A 48 1.53 -4.50 -15.32
N ASN A 49 2.44 -4.39 -14.35
CA ASN A 49 3.53 -3.42 -14.34
C ASN A 49 4.82 -3.94 -15.05
N GLY A 50 4.75 -5.09 -15.72
CA GLY A 50 5.86 -5.70 -16.46
C GLY A 50 6.94 -6.36 -15.60
N ARG A 51 6.73 -6.43 -14.28
CA ARG A 51 7.59 -7.19 -13.36
C ARG A 51 7.25 -8.68 -13.38
N LEU A 52 8.19 -9.48 -12.90
CA LEU A 52 8.11 -10.93 -12.88
C LEU A 52 7.86 -11.43 -11.46
N ILE A 53 6.97 -12.41 -11.31
CA ILE A 53 6.69 -13.09 -10.04
C ILE A 53 7.22 -14.53 -10.12
N THR A 54 8.24 -14.81 -9.31
CA THR A 54 8.82 -16.15 -9.12
C THR A 54 9.05 -16.41 -7.61
N PRO A 55 7.99 -16.64 -6.83
CA PRO A 55 8.09 -16.73 -5.38
C PRO A 55 8.99 -17.90 -4.96
N ALA A 56 9.83 -17.70 -3.95
CA ALA A 56 10.59 -18.79 -3.35
C ALA A 56 9.68 -19.77 -2.58
N GLY A 57 10.08 -21.04 -2.48
CA GLY A 57 9.32 -22.04 -1.71
C GLY A 57 8.00 -22.44 -2.38
N VAL A 58 6.97 -22.72 -1.58
CA VAL A 58 5.65 -23.18 -2.06
C VAL A 58 4.58 -22.16 -1.72
N THR A 59 3.54 -22.06 -2.56
CA THR A 59 2.42 -21.13 -2.35
C THR A 59 1.10 -21.87 -2.21
N ILE A 60 0.30 -21.49 -1.21
CA ILE A 60 -1.04 -21.99 -0.93
C ILE A 60 -2.04 -20.89 -1.28
N PRO A 61 -2.97 -21.09 -2.23
CA PRO A 61 -3.94 -20.06 -2.58
C PRO A 61 -4.92 -19.82 -1.43
N VAL A 62 -5.25 -18.55 -1.19
CA VAL A 62 -6.27 -18.13 -0.21
C VAL A 62 -7.22 -17.11 -0.85
N ALA A 63 -8.20 -16.62 -0.09
CA ALA A 63 -9.12 -15.60 -0.61
C ALA A 63 -8.35 -14.29 -0.96
N PRO A 64 -8.94 -13.38 -1.74
CA PRO A 64 -8.30 -12.12 -2.13
C PRO A 64 -7.84 -11.27 -0.94
N HIS A 65 -6.68 -10.63 -1.08
CA HIS A 65 -6.14 -9.63 -0.15
C HIS A 65 -5.99 -10.11 1.31
N PRO A 66 -5.22 -11.18 1.58
CA PRO A 66 -4.81 -11.56 2.94
C PRO A 66 -3.86 -10.51 3.53
N TYR A 67 -4.39 -9.44 4.12
CA TYR A 67 -3.58 -8.40 4.77
C TYR A 67 -3.23 -8.71 6.23
N GLY A 68 -3.90 -9.70 6.85
CA GLY A 68 -3.52 -10.26 8.14
C GLY A 68 -2.92 -11.66 8.01
N LEU A 69 -1.97 -11.99 8.89
CA LEU A 69 -1.40 -13.34 9.03
C LEU A 69 -1.02 -13.61 10.49
N GLU A 70 -1.44 -14.74 11.04
CA GLU A 70 -0.97 -15.26 12.32
C GLU A 70 -0.70 -16.76 12.25
N ILE A 71 0.26 -17.25 13.05
CA ILE A 71 0.57 -18.67 13.18
C ILE A 71 0.40 -19.14 14.63
N SER A 72 0.05 -20.41 14.83
CA SER A 72 -0.04 -21.00 16.17
C SER A 72 1.34 -21.14 16.82
N ASN A 73 1.37 -21.24 18.15
CA ASN A 73 2.61 -21.37 18.92
C ASN A 73 3.45 -22.62 18.58
N ASP A 74 2.83 -23.66 18.00
CA ASP A 74 3.54 -24.84 17.50
C ASP A 74 3.89 -24.76 16.00
N GLY A 75 3.44 -23.71 15.31
CA GLY A 75 3.65 -23.48 13.88
C GLY A 75 2.81 -24.35 12.96
N ASN A 76 1.83 -25.12 13.47
CA ASN A 76 1.05 -26.05 12.66
C ASN A 76 -0.20 -25.43 12.01
N ILE A 77 -0.71 -24.33 12.55
CA ILE A 77 -1.86 -23.59 12.02
C ILE A 77 -1.40 -22.22 11.56
N ALA A 78 -1.81 -21.80 10.36
CA ALA A 78 -1.77 -20.40 9.93
C ALA A 78 -3.19 -19.90 9.67
N VAL A 79 -3.42 -18.62 9.94
CA VAL A 79 -4.69 -17.95 9.64
C VAL A 79 -4.39 -16.67 8.87
N THR A 80 -5.10 -16.43 7.77
CA THR A 80 -5.09 -15.14 7.09
C THR A 80 -6.40 -14.39 7.31
N ALA A 81 -6.32 -13.06 7.36
CA ALA A 81 -7.48 -12.19 7.36
C ALA A 81 -7.60 -11.54 5.99
N ASN A 82 -8.66 -11.90 5.28
CA ASN A 82 -8.87 -11.56 3.88
C ASN A 82 -9.84 -10.38 3.82
N SER A 83 -9.29 -9.17 3.98
CA SER A 83 -10.05 -7.91 4.01
C SER A 83 -10.14 -7.25 2.63
N GLY A 84 -10.19 -8.08 1.58
CA GLY A 84 -10.37 -7.66 0.20
C GLY A 84 -11.80 -7.23 -0.11
N THR A 85 -12.10 -7.02 -1.39
CA THR A 85 -13.44 -6.59 -1.82
C THR A 85 -14.50 -7.66 -1.57
N ARG A 86 -14.19 -8.93 -1.89
CA ARG A 86 -15.11 -10.07 -1.75
C ARG A 86 -14.39 -11.41 -2.00
N PRO A 87 -14.62 -12.47 -1.19
CA PRO A 87 -15.38 -12.47 0.06
C PRO A 87 -14.59 -11.86 1.22
N LEU A 88 -15.29 -11.21 2.14
CA LEU A 88 -14.76 -10.93 3.48
C LEU A 88 -14.68 -12.26 4.24
N SER A 89 -13.47 -12.68 4.59
CA SER A 89 -13.24 -14.01 5.15
C SER A 89 -11.96 -14.11 5.96
N ILE A 90 -11.79 -15.24 6.66
CA ILE A 90 -10.49 -15.77 7.07
C ILE A 90 -10.17 -17.04 6.28
N SER A 91 -8.90 -17.37 6.12
CA SER A 91 -8.47 -18.69 5.67
C SER A 91 -7.65 -19.36 6.75
N ILE A 92 -8.10 -20.53 7.22
CA ILE A 92 -7.43 -21.34 8.23
C ILE A 92 -6.71 -22.47 7.50
N ILE A 93 -5.39 -22.53 7.67
CA ILE A 93 -4.51 -23.53 7.08
C ILE A 93 -4.01 -24.42 8.22
N ARG A 94 -4.33 -25.71 8.19
CA ARG A 94 -3.88 -26.70 9.18
C ARG A 94 -2.88 -27.63 8.55
N ASP A 95 -2.05 -28.23 9.40
CA ASP A 95 -0.91 -29.05 8.97
C ASP A 95 -0.03 -28.26 8.01
N LEU A 96 0.25 -27.01 8.39
CA LEU A 96 0.82 -25.96 7.54
C LEU A 96 2.08 -26.41 6.80
N LEU A 97 2.93 -27.17 7.48
CA LEU A 97 4.23 -27.62 6.96
C LEU A 97 4.18 -29.00 6.30
N SER A 98 2.99 -29.61 6.21
CA SER A 98 2.80 -30.88 5.52
C SER A 98 2.83 -30.71 4.00
N THR A 99 2.93 -31.82 3.26
CA THR A 99 2.86 -31.79 1.79
C THR A 99 1.46 -31.45 1.27
N ASN A 100 0.41 -31.61 2.09
CA ASN A 100 -0.98 -31.40 1.72
C ASN A 100 -1.72 -30.65 2.84
N PRO A 101 -1.42 -29.36 3.04
CA PRO A 101 -2.05 -28.56 4.08
C PRO A 101 -3.57 -28.45 3.85
N LEU A 102 -4.33 -28.51 4.94
CA LEU A 102 -5.79 -28.38 4.88
C LEU A 102 -6.18 -26.90 4.92
N VAL A 103 -6.69 -26.38 3.81
CA VAL A 103 -7.15 -24.99 3.68
C VAL A 103 -8.66 -24.91 3.83
N GLN A 104 -9.13 -24.15 4.81
CA GLN A 104 -10.54 -23.86 5.04
C GLN A 104 -10.78 -22.35 5.00
N GLN A 105 -11.59 -21.89 4.05
CA GLN A 105 -12.08 -20.52 4.02
C GLN A 105 -13.36 -20.39 4.87
N VAL A 106 -13.46 -19.35 5.69
CA VAL A 106 -14.64 -19.05 6.51
C VAL A 106 -15.06 -17.60 6.28
N PRO A 107 -16.28 -17.33 5.78
CA PRO A 107 -17.25 -18.31 5.25
C PRO A 107 -16.76 -19.00 3.96
N PRO A 108 -17.32 -20.17 3.60
CA PRO A 108 -16.96 -20.86 2.37
C PRO A 108 -17.55 -20.16 1.14
N GLY A 109 -16.90 -20.34 -0.01
CA GLY A 109 -17.37 -19.83 -1.30
C GLY A 109 -16.93 -18.41 -1.61
N PRO A 110 -17.30 -17.87 -2.78
CA PRO A 110 -16.76 -16.61 -3.28
C PRO A 110 -17.51 -15.36 -2.79
N PHE A 111 -18.54 -15.51 -1.97
CA PHE A 111 -19.40 -14.43 -1.50
C PHE A 111 -19.25 -14.24 0.02
N SER A 112 -19.34 -13.00 0.48
CA SER A 112 -19.35 -12.69 1.91
C SER A 112 -20.65 -13.21 2.54
N ASP A 113 -20.55 -13.77 3.74
CA ASP A 113 -21.70 -14.16 4.57
C ASP A 113 -21.68 -13.35 5.87
N LYS A 114 -22.56 -12.35 5.94
CA LYS A 114 -22.67 -11.44 7.09
C LYS A 114 -23.13 -12.14 8.37
N GLY A 115 -23.77 -13.30 8.29
CA GLY A 115 -24.13 -14.08 9.48
C GLY A 115 -22.90 -14.66 10.18
N VAL A 116 -21.84 -14.95 9.41
CA VAL A 116 -20.58 -15.47 9.92
C VAL A 116 -19.62 -14.32 10.23
N ILE A 117 -19.24 -13.54 9.21
CA ILE A 117 -18.34 -12.39 9.29
C ILE A 117 -18.93 -11.24 8.48
N SER A 118 -19.47 -10.22 9.15
CA SER A 118 -19.97 -9.01 8.48
C SER A 118 -18.84 -8.05 8.09
N SER A 119 -17.73 -8.08 8.81
CA SER A 119 -16.55 -7.26 8.57
C SER A 119 -15.27 -7.98 9.02
N VAL A 120 -14.16 -7.76 8.33
CA VAL A 120 -12.84 -8.26 8.72
C VAL A 120 -11.76 -7.25 8.33
N PHE A 121 -10.77 -7.05 9.19
CA PHE A 121 -9.56 -6.31 8.85
C PHE A 121 -8.31 -7.13 9.21
N MET A 122 -7.16 -6.49 9.35
CA MET A 122 -5.85 -7.17 9.40
C MET A 122 -5.57 -7.93 10.71
N GLY A 123 -6.17 -7.53 11.82
CA GLY A 123 -5.83 -8.06 13.14
C GLY A 123 -6.25 -9.51 13.34
N LEU A 124 -5.29 -10.33 13.75
CA LEU A 124 -5.48 -11.73 14.11
C LEU A 124 -4.71 -12.06 15.38
N ALA A 125 -5.24 -12.99 16.17
CA ALA A 125 -4.48 -13.67 17.21
C ALA A 125 -4.97 -15.11 17.38
N ILE A 126 -4.08 -16.00 17.83
CA ILE A 126 -4.43 -17.39 18.18
C ILE A 126 -4.12 -17.60 19.66
N SER A 127 -5.07 -18.17 20.40
CA SER A 127 -4.90 -18.46 21.82
C SER A 127 -3.74 -19.46 22.05
N PRO A 128 -3.03 -19.40 23.19
CA PRO A 128 -1.86 -20.27 23.41
C PRO A 128 -2.16 -21.76 23.42
N ASP A 129 -3.39 -22.13 23.78
CA ASP A 129 -3.92 -23.50 23.72
C ASP A 129 -4.36 -23.93 22.31
N GLN A 130 -4.22 -23.04 21.33
CA GLN A 130 -4.54 -23.24 19.91
C GLN A 130 -6.01 -23.56 19.63
N THR A 131 -6.92 -23.15 20.52
CA THR A 131 -8.35 -23.43 20.36
C THR A 131 -9.12 -22.30 19.72
N THR A 132 -8.72 -21.05 19.95
CA THR A 132 -9.47 -19.84 19.61
C THR A 132 -8.66 -18.94 18.70
N ILE A 133 -9.26 -18.54 17.59
CA ILE A 133 -8.79 -17.50 16.69
C ILE A 133 -9.60 -16.23 16.99
N TYR A 134 -8.91 -15.13 17.28
CA TYR A 134 -9.48 -13.79 17.39
C TYR A 134 -9.31 -13.08 16.05
N VAL A 135 -10.37 -12.44 15.56
CA VAL A 135 -10.40 -11.78 14.25
C VAL A 135 -10.95 -10.37 14.40
N ALA A 136 -10.17 -9.36 13.98
CA ALA A 136 -10.58 -7.97 14.00
C ALA A 136 -11.79 -7.75 13.10
N GLY A 137 -12.89 -7.29 13.68
CA GLY A 137 -14.14 -7.09 12.97
C GLY A 137 -14.28 -5.72 12.31
N GLY A 138 -13.17 -4.99 12.07
CA GLY A 138 -13.18 -3.73 11.34
C GLY A 138 -14.28 -2.78 11.83
N GLN A 139 -15.18 -2.39 10.91
CA GLN A 139 -16.22 -1.40 11.16
C GLN A 139 -17.36 -1.85 12.10
N GLU A 140 -17.40 -3.14 12.46
CA GLU A 140 -18.40 -3.69 13.39
C GLU A 140 -18.05 -3.42 14.85
N ASN A 141 -16.91 -2.75 15.09
CA ASN A 141 -16.43 -2.36 16.42
C ASN A 141 -16.42 -3.55 17.40
N GLY A 142 -15.81 -4.65 16.97
CA GLY A 142 -15.69 -5.85 17.79
C GLY A 142 -14.71 -6.87 17.22
N ILE A 143 -14.57 -7.98 17.93
CA ILE A 143 -13.64 -9.07 17.60
C ILE A 143 -14.40 -10.37 17.54
N TYR A 144 -14.35 -11.06 16.40
CA TYR A 144 -14.96 -12.39 16.27
C TYR A 144 -14.07 -13.47 16.85
N LEU A 145 -14.67 -14.50 17.44
CA LEU A 145 -13.98 -15.69 17.92
C LEU A 145 -14.36 -16.87 17.03
N PHE A 146 -13.36 -17.60 16.58
CA PHE A 146 -13.51 -18.84 15.82
C PHE A 146 -12.76 -19.98 16.48
N ASN A 147 -13.31 -21.19 16.42
CA ASN A 147 -12.59 -22.37 16.82
C ASN A 147 -11.53 -22.73 15.77
N ALA A 148 -10.27 -22.84 16.17
CA ALA A 148 -9.15 -23.04 15.25
C ALA A 148 -9.21 -24.37 14.49
N GLN A 149 -9.84 -25.41 15.06
CA GLN A 149 -9.89 -26.75 14.46
C GLN A 149 -11.09 -26.95 13.52
N THR A 150 -12.22 -26.34 13.83
CA THR A 150 -13.47 -26.51 13.05
C THR A 150 -13.76 -25.34 12.13
N GLY A 151 -13.20 -24.15 12.41
CA GLY A 151 -13.56 -22.90 11.73
C GLY A 151 -14.94 -22.35 12.13
N ASN A 152 -15.60 -22.93 13.13
CA ASN A 152 -16.91 -22.46 13.59
C ASN A 152 -16.76 -21.17 14.40
N LYS A 153 -17.65 -20.21 14.17
CA LYS A 153 -17.77 -19.01 15.02
C LYS A 153 -18.25 -19.42 16.40
N THR A 154 -17.49 -19.05 17.43
CA THR A 154 -17.78 -19.40 18.84
C THR A 154 -18.22 -18.21 19.67
N GLY A 155 -17.93 -16.98 19.23
CA GLY A 155 -18.29 -15.78 20.00
C GLY A 155 -17.97 -14.47 19.31
N PHE A 156 -18.19 -13.39 20.06
CA PHE A 156 -17.92 -12.02 19.64
C PHE A 156 -17.65 -11.17 20.89
N ILE A 157 -16.58 -10.36 20.85
CA ILE A 157 -16.27 -9.35 21.86
C ILE A 157 -16.77 -8.00 21.35
N ASP A 158 -17.70 -7.40 22.09
CA ASP A 158 -18.14 -6.02 21.85
C ASP A 158 -17.04 -5.04 22.33
N CYS A 159 -16.45 -4.28 21.39
CA CYS A 159 -15.35 -3.36 21.68
C CYS A 159 -15.82 -1.94 22.00
N SER A 160 -17.12 -1.70 22.06
CA SER A 160 -17.66 -0.42 22.50
C SER A 160 -17.37 -0.14 23.97
N VAL A 161 -17.08 1.12 24.28
CA VAL A 161 -16.77 1.58 25.64
C VAL A 161 -17.72 2.69 26.07
N THR A 162 -17.96 2.79 27.37
CA THR A 162 -18.74 3.90 27.93
C THR A 162 -17.82 5.08 28.23
N ALA A 163 -18.00 6.20 27.53
CA ALA A 163 -17.30 7.45 27.76
C ALA A 163 -18.32 8.55 28.07
N LYS A 164 -18.10 9.32 29.15
CA LYS A 164 -19.00 10.42 29.59
C LYS A 164 -20.49 10.00 29.70
N GLY A 165 -20.74 8.79 30.18
CA GLY A 165 -22.10 8.24 30.34
C GLY A 165 -22.77 7.80 29.03
N ARG A 166 -22.07 7.82 27.88
CA ARG A 166 -22.57 7.35 26.59
C ARG A 166 -21.72 6.19 26.07
N LYS A 167 -22.39 5.19 25.48
CA LYS A 167 -21.73 4.07 24.82
C LYS A 167 -21.22 4.53 23.46
N VAL A 168 -19.90 4.55 23.27
CA VAL A 168 -19.24 4.85 22.00
C VAL A 168 -19.39 3.63 21.09
N LYS A 169 -20.35 3.70 20.17
CA LYS A 169 -20.74 2.57 19.31
C LYS A 169 -19.88 2.44 18.07
N ASP A 170 -19.35 3.55 17.57
CA ASP A 170 -18.49 3.55 16.39
C ASP A 170 -17.05 3.25 16.79
N GLY A 171 -16.42 2.38 16.00
CA GLY A 171 -15.01 2.02 16.07
C GLY A 171 -14.61 1.29 14.79
N TYR A 172 -13.30 1.18 14.59
CA TYR A 172 -12.74 0.38 13.51
C TYR A 172 -11.58 -0.44 14.06
N ILE A 173 -11.85 -1.70 14.42
CA ILE A 173 -10.84 -2.58 15.02
C ILE A 173 -9.86 -3.01 13.92
N GLY A 174 -8.60 -2.57 14.09
CA GLY A 174 -7.53 -2.72 13.10
C GLY A 174 -6.69 -3.98 13.31
N ASP A 175 -5.43 -3.78 13.71
CA ASP A 175 -4.50 -4.84 14.13
C ASP A 175 -4.65 -5.18 15.63
N MET A 176 -4.12 -6.33 16.07
CA MET A 176 -4.16 -6.75 17.47
C MET A 176 -2.97 -7.62 17.86
N VAL A 177 -2.66 -7.68 19.16
CA VAL A 177 -1.64 -8.57 19.71
C VAL A 177 -2.12 -9.22 21.02
N LEU A 178 -1.89 -10.51 21.16
CA LEU A 178 -2.23 -11.29 22.35
C LEU A 178 -0.99 -11.44 23.25
N SER A 179 -1.20 -11.23 24.56
CA SER A 179 -0.19 -11.52 25.57
C SER A 179 0.21 -13.01 25.56
N LYS A 180 1.48 -13.33 25.87
CA LYS A 180 2.01 -14.71 25.85
C LYS A 180 1.19 -15.70 26.69
N ASN A 181 0.62 -15.25 27.80
CA ASN A 181 -0.22 -16.07 28.68
C ASN A 181 -1.68 -16.18 28.21
N GLY A 182 -2.04 -15.52 27.11
CA GLY A 182 -3.37 -15.53 26.52
C GLY A 182 -4.43 -14.74 27.28
N LYS A 183 -4.09 -14.02 28.37
CA LYS A 183 -5.07 -13.37 29.26
C LYS A 183 -5.56 -12.02 28.73
N TRP A 184 -4.66 -11.29 28.07
CA TRP A 184 -4.89 -9.93 27.60
C TRP A 184 -4.72 -9.84 26.10
N LEU A 185 -5.71 -9.27 25.44
CA LEU A 185 -5.67 -8.91 24.03
C LEU A 185 -5.65 -7.38 23.91
N TYR A 186 -4.70 -6.86 23.13
CA TYR A 186 -4.54 -5.44 22.85
C TYR A 186 -4.92 -5.19 21.39
N ALA A 187 -5.88 -4.31 21.13
CA ALA A 187 -6.38 -4.05 19.78
C ALA A 187 -6.41 -2.56 19.49
N VAL A 188 -6.00 -2.15 18.29
CA VAL A 188 -6.11 -0.75 17.85
C VAL A 188 -7.51 -0.45 17.34
N ASP A 189 -8.04 0.71 17.72
CA ASP A 189 -9.30 1.25 17.21
C ASP A 189 -8.97 2.52 16.40
N GLN A 190 -8.97 2.36 15.07
CA GLN A 190 -8.33 3.31 14.16
C GLN A 190 -9.01 4.68 14.17
N ILE A 191 -10.34 4.73 14.22
CA ILE A 191 -11.07 5.99 14.11
C ILE A 191 -11.30 6.65 15.47
N GLN A 192 -11.15 5.90 16.57
CA GLN A 192 -11.25 6.46 17.93
C GLN A 192 -9.88 6.86 18.51
N PHE A 193 -8.79 6.69 17.74
CA PHE A 193 -7.42 7.03 18.13
C PHE A 193 -7.05 6.45 19.50
N ARG A 194 -7.23 5.14 19.67
CA ARG A 194 -7.00 4.44 20.95
C ARG A 194 -6.57 2.98 20.78
N VAL A 195 -5.99 2.44 21.85
CA VAL A 195 -5.84 1.00 22.07
C VAL A 195 -6.85 0.52 23.10
N LEU A 196 -7.48 -0.61 22.81
CA LEU A 196 -8.35 -1.34 23.72
C LEU A 196 -7.58 -2.47 24.39
N ILE A 197 -7.78 -2.63 25.70
CA ILE A 197 -7.22 -3.73 26.48
C ILE A 197 -8.38 -4.60 26.93
N ILE A 198 -8.33 -5.87 26.53
CA ILE A 198 -9.45 -6.80 26.61
C ILE A 198 -9.03 -8.01 27.44
N ASN A 199 -9.87 -8.41 28.39
CA ASN A 199 -9.71 -9.65 29.12
C ASN A 199 -10.31 -10.80 28.30
N THR A 200 -9.49 -11.77 27.90
CA THR A 200 -9.94 -12.89 27.04
C THR A 200 -10.82 -13.91 27.75
N LYS A 201 -10.84 -13.90 29.09
CA LYS A 201 -11.69 -14.79 29.89
C LYS A 201 -13.09 -14.20 30.09
N SER A 202 -13.19 -12.92 30.44
CA SER A 202 -14.50 -12.26 30.59
C SER A 202 -15.06 -11.76 29.25
N LEU A 203 -14.22 -11.65 28.21
CA LEU A 203 -14.57 -11.11 26.89
C LEU A 203 -15.01 -9.63 26.97
N GLU A 204 -14.42 -8.87 27.89
CA GLU A 204 -14.76 -7.47 28.14
C GLU A 204 -13.56 -6.54 27.92
N VAL A 205 -13.84 -5.36 27.38
CA VAL A 205 -12.90 -4.24 27.35
C VAL A 205 -12.74 -3.69 28.77
N ILE A 206 -11.56 -3.81 29.35
CA ILE A 206 -11.27 -3.31 30.70
C ILE A 206 -10.71 -1.88 30.67
N LYS A 207 -10.08 -1.48 29.56
CA LYS A 207 -9.44 -0.17 29.43
C LYS A 207 -9.38 0.26 27.96
N ALA A 208 -9.51 1.56 27.75
CA ALA A 208 -9.15 2.23 26.52
C ALA A 208 -8.08 3.29 26.81
N VAL A 209 -7.00 3.30 26.03
CA VAL A 209 -5.89 4.24 26.15
C VAL A 209 -5.79 5.05 24.87
N GLY A 210 -5.93 6.37 24.93
CA GLY A 210 -5.79 7.25 23.77
C GLY A 210 -4.36 7.24 23.22
N VAL A 211 -4.23 7.19 21.89
CA VAL A 211 -2.96 7.19 21.16
C VAL A 211 -2.95 8.24 20.05
N GLY A 212 -1.97 8.19 19.15
CA GLY A 212 -1.94 9.04 17.96
C GLY A 212 -3.04 8.70 16.95
N ARG A 213 -3.00 9.39 15.81
CA ARG A 213 -4.05 9.34 14.78
C ARG A 213 -3.95 8.06 13.95
N TYR A 214 -5.10 7.44 13.68
CA TYR A 214 -5.25 6.19 12.93
C TYR A 214 -4.21 5.13 13.36
N PRO A 215 -4.25 4.63 14.61
CA PRO A 215 -3.36 3.57 15.04
C PRO A 215 -3.52 2.35 14.13
N PHE A 216 -2.42 1.86 13.57
CA PHE A 216 -2.40 0.90 12.47
C PHE A 216 -1.79 -0.42 12.88
N GLY A 217 -0.50 -0.45 13.22
CA GLY A 217 0.17 -1.64 13.75
C GLY A 217 0.41 -1.57 15.25
N ILE A 218 0.54 -2.73 15.87
CA ILE A 218 0.71 -2.90 17.32
C ILE A 218 1.64 -4.06 17.63
N ALA A 219 2.49 -3.91 18.64
CA ALA A 219 3.38 -4.97 19.11
C ALA A 219 3.53 -4.95 20.62
N LEU A 220 3.73 -6.11 21.22
CA LEU A 220 4.04 -6.27 22.64
C LEU A 220 5.56 -6.46 22.81
N SER A 221 6.15 -5.84 23.83
CA SER A 221 7.53 -6.12 24.22
C SER A 221 7.70 -7.59 24.63
N PRO A 222 8.90 -8.20 24.48
CA PRO A 222 9.11 -9.60 24.84
C PRO A 222 8.78 -9.93 26.30
N ASP A 223 8.98 -8.98 27.22
CA ASP A 223 8.66 -9.11 28.64
C ASP A 223 7.17 -8.87 28.97
N GLY A 224 6.37 -8.43 28.00
CA GLY A 224 4.94 -8.17 28.15
C GLY A 224 4.58 -6.88 28.89
N ARG A 225 5.56 -6.03 29.20
CA ARG A 225 5.36 -4.81 30.02
C ARG A 225 5.01 -3.58 29.20
N LYS A 226 5.34 -3.54 27.91
CA LYS A 226 5.01 -2.42 27.03
C LYS A 226 4.27 -2.87 25.78
N VAL A 227 3.34 -2.04 25.33
CA VAL A 227 2.74 -2.11 24.00
C VAL A 227 3.21 -0.92 23.18
N TYR A 228 3.69 -1.16 21.98
CA TYR A 228 4.04 -0.12 21.00
C TYR A 228 2.98 -0.05 19.91
N VAL A 229 2.61 1.17 19.51
CA VAL A 229 1.53 1.43 18.56
C VAL A 229 2.02 2.39 17.49
N ALA A 230 1.94 2.00 16.23
CA ALA A 230 2.23 2.87 15.10
C ALA A 230 0.97 3.61 14.68
N ASN A 231 1.07 4.93 14.55
CA ASN A 231 -0.01 5.83 14.20
C ASN A 231 0.26 6.35 12.79
N VAL A 232 -0.52 5.88 11.83
CA VAL A 232 -0.34 6.22 10.40
C VAL A 232 -1.11 7.48 10.00
N GLY A 233 -1.88 8.07 10.91
CA GLY A 233 -2.63 9.29 10.63
C GLY A 233 -1.75 10.52 10.58
N MET A 234 -1.99 11.40 9.61
CA MET A 234 -1.39 12.74 9.61
C MET A 234 -2.32 13.75 10.28
N PHE A 235 -3.61 13.76 9.92
CA PHE A 235 -4.56 14.78 10.39
C PHE A 235 -5.82 14.20 11.04
N GLU A 236 -6.49 15.06 11.81
CA GLU A 236 -7.85 14.84 12.29
C GLU A 236 -8.79 15.68 11.40
N TYR A 237 -9.56 15.02 10.54
CA TYR A 237 -10.39 15.69 9.55
C TYR A 237 -11.71 16.15 10.15
N LYS A 238 -12.05 17.43 9.95
CA LYS A 238 -13.27 18.05 10.47
C LYS A 238 -14.11 18.61 9.33
N PRO A 239 -15.44 18.51 9.40
CA PRO A 239 -16.30 19.09 8.38
C PRO A 239 -16.18 20.62 8.37
N ILE A 240 -16.19 21.20 7.17
CA ILE A 240 -16.35 22.65 7.01
C ILE A 240 -17.74 23.09 7.49
N GLU A 241 -17.79 24.21 8.22
CA GLU A 241 -19.03 24.82 8.69
C GLU A 241 -19.47 25.90 7.69
N MET A 242 -20.67 25.74 7.10
CA MET A 242 -21.27 26.72 6.19
C MET A 242 -22.37 27.50 6.89
N GLU A 243 -22.38 28.82 6.75
CA GLU A 243 -23.42 29.69 7.35
C GLU A 243 -24.74 29.66 6.53
N ASN A 244 -24.68 29.32 5.24
CA ASN A 244 -25.86 29.17 4.38
C ASN A 244 -26.15 27.68 4.13
N GLU A 245 -27.25 27.18 4.70
CA GLU A 245 -27.70 25.79 4.54
C GLU A 245 -28.00 25.38 3.09
N ASN A 246 -28.23 26.35 2.18
CA ASN A 246 -28.44 26.08 0.76
C ASN A 246 -27.14 25.98 -0.05
N GLN A 247 -26.00 26.41 0.51
CA GLN A 247 -24.71 26.24 -0.14
C GLN A 247 -24.27 24.79 0.03
N LYS A 248 -24.22 24.07 -1.09
CA LYS A 248 -23.90 22.65 -1.06
C LYS A 248 -22.44 22.42 -0.68
N GLY A 249 -21.47 23.00 -1.38
CA GLY A 249 -20.05 22.81 -1.07
C GLY A 249 -19.20 24.03 -1.45
N LEU A 250 -17.87 23.88 -1.38
CA LEU A 250 -16.95 24.90 -1.88
C LEU A 250 -16.80 24.80 -3.41
N LYS A 251 -16.48 25.93 -4.05
CA LYS A 251 -16.25 25.98 -5.50
C LYS A 251 -14.82 25.58 -5.89
N PHE A 252 -13.87 25.75 -4.98
CA PHE A 252 -12.45 25.48 -5.10
C PHE A 252 -11.90 24.97 -3.76
N PRO A 253 -10.76 24.25 -3.74
CA PRO A 253 -10.09 23.85 -2.50
C PRO A 253 -9.85 25.05 -1.57
N PRO A 254 -10.09 24.94 -0.26
CA PRO A 254 -10.04 26.08 0.66
C PRO A 254 -8.62 26.62 0.87
N PHE A 255 -7.60 25.80 0.67
CA PHE A 255 -6.18 26.15 0.83
C PHE A 255 -5.27 25.21 0.04
N GLY A 256 -4.01 25.60 -0.14
CA GLY A 256 -2.95 24.73 -0.65
C GLY A 256 -2.41 23.80 0.44
N TYR A 257 -1.73 22.72 0.06
CA TYR A 257 -1.12 21.80 1.03
C TYR A 257 -0.02 22.51 1.84
N ASN A 258 -0.01 22.29 3.16
CA ASN A 258 1.00 22.80 4.10
C ASN A 258 1.14 24.34 4.17
N THR A 259 0.14 25.11 3.71
CA THR A 259 0.08 26.57 3.92
C THR A 259 -0.37 26.92 5.35
N ASP A 260 -0.25 28.18 5.73
CA ASP A 260 -0.73 28.65 7.04
C ASP A 260 -2.25 28.47 7.18
N GLU A 261 -3.01 28.69 6.11
CA GLU A 261 -4.45 28.42 6.09
C GLU A 261 -4.76 26.94 6.27
N ALA A 262 -3.94 26.04 5.72
CA ALA A 262 -4.10 24.60 5.95
C ALA A 262 -3.85 24.22 7.40
N LYS A 263 -2.86 24.84 8.06
CA LYS A 263 -2.50 24.54 9.46
C LYS A 263 -3.49 25.12 10.45
N TYR A 264 -3.88 26.38 10.26
CA TYR A 264 -4.63 27.16 11.25
C TYR A 264 -6.12 27.33 10.91
N GLY A 265 -6.50 27.07 9.65
CA GLY A 265 -7.85 27.33 9.16
C GLY A 265 -8.14 28.82 9.00
N PHE A 266 -9.35 29.14 8.59
CA PHE A 266 -9.81 30.52 8.48
C PHE A 266 -11.34 30.61 8.59
N ARG A 267 -11.84 31.82 8.83
CA ARG A 267 -13.27 32.13 8.83
C ARG A 267 -13.54 33.34 7.95
N THR A 268 -14.58 33.23 7.13
CA THR A 268 -15.20 34.35 6.42
C THR A 268 -16.63 34.55 6.92
N ASP A 269 -17.34 35.53 6.37
CA ASP A 269 -18.76 35.76 6.67
C ASP A 269 -19.68 34.60 6.26
N SER A 270 -19.21 33.66 5.41
CA SER A 270 -20.03 32.59 4.85
C SER A 270 -19.55 31.18 5.21
N VAL A 271 -18.27 31.01 5.55
CA VAL A 271 -17.67 29.70 5.79
C VAL A 271 -16.62 29.75 6.90
N LYS A 272 -16.57 28.69 7.70
CA LYS A 272 -15.48 28.40 8.63
C LYS A 272 -14.82 27.10 8.25
N VAL A 273 -13.55 27.21 7.88
CA VAL A 273 -12.68 26.08 7.54
C VAL A 273 -11.77 25.81 8.72
N HIS A 274 -11.84 24.60 9.27
CA HIS A 274 -10.95 24.18 10.36
C HIS A 274 -9.54 23.92 9.81
N GLY A 275 -8.52 24.30 10.55
CA GLY A 275 -7.15 23.92 10.25
C GLY A 275 -6.95 22.42 10.46
N LEU A 276 -6.15 21.79 9.59
CA LEU A 276 -5.71 20.40 9.71
C LEU A 276 -4.71 20.21 10.87
N GLY A 277 -4.02 21.29 11.24
CA GLY A 277 -2.94 21.30 12.22
C GLY A 277 -1.56 21.11 11.58
N ASP A 278 -0.53 21.14 12.42
CA ASP A 278 0.86 20.87 12.01
C ASP A 278 1.03 19.35 11.74
N PRO A 279 1.57 18.94 10.57
CA PRO A 279 1.78 17.53 10.24
C PRO A 279 2.84 16.82 11.12
N ASN A 280 3.64 17.56 11.88
CA ASN A 280 4.74 17.05 12.69
C ASN A 280 4.44 17.00 14.19
N ILE A 281 3.18 17.18 14.62
CA ILE A 281 2.80 16.99 16.03
C ILE A 281 3.01 15.54 16.51
N PRO A 282 3.13 15.29 17.82
CA PRO A 282 3.37 13.94 18.34
C PRO A 282 2.32 12.89 17.95
N GLU A 283 1.07 13.28 17.71
CA GLU A 283 -0.04 12.41 17.31
C GLU A 283 0.03 11.97 15.85
N SER A 284 0.75 12.70 15.01
CA SER A 284 0.85 12.45 13.57
C SER A 284 2.05 11.56 13.28
N PHE A 285 1.93 10.57 12.38
CA PHE A 285 3.02 9.70 11.91
C PHE A 285 4.07 9.39 12.99
N SER A 286 3.68 8.58 13.97
CA SER A 286 4.45 8.36 15.19
C SER A 286 4.30 6.95 15.72
N VAL A 287 5.16 6.59 16.66
CA VAL A 287 5.03 5.39 17.50
C VAL A 287 4.86 5.79 18.95
N TRP A 288 3.83 5.27 19.61
CA TRP A 288 3.59 5.54 21.03
C TRP A 288 3.81 4.26 21.83
N ALA A 289 4.48 4.39 22.97
CA ALA A 289 4.69 3.30 23.93
C ALA A 289 3.68 3.42 25.07
N ILE A 290 3.10 2.29 25.49
CA ILE A 290 2.10 2.18 26.54
C ILE A 290 2.63 1.19 27.58
N GLU A 291 2.70 1.59 28.84
CA GLU A 291 3.00 0.68 29.96
C GLU A 291 1.77 -0.20 30.26
N THR A 292 1.96 -1.51 30.34
CA THR A 292 0.88 -2.51 30.46
C THR A 292 1.15 -3.57 31.53
N SER A 293 2.18 -3.43 32.39
CA SER A 293 2.42 -4.35 33.52
C SER A 293 1.19 -4.47 34.44
N ASN A 294 0.44 -3.39 34.61
CA ASN A 294 -0.91 -3.40 35.16
C ASN A 294 -1.91 -2.90 34.10
N PRO A 295 -2.63 -3.81 33.41
CA PRO A 295 -3.57 -3.48 32.34
C PRO A 295 -4.65 -2.45 32.71
N GLU A 296 -5.10 -2.39 33.96
CA GLU A 296 -6.12 -1.43 34.41
C GLU A 296 -5.55 -0.01 34.57
N ALA A 297 -4.26 0.08 34.88
CA ALA A 297 -3.50 1.32 35.05
C ALA A 297 -2.64 1.67 33.81
N ALA A 298 -2.93 1.05 32.67
CA ALA A 298 -2.18 1.28 31.45
C ALA A 298 -2.25 2.75 31.00
N HIS A 299 -1.10 3.29 30.59
CA HIS A 299 -0.93 4.69 30.19
C HIS A 299 0.23 4.84 29.21
N VAL A 300 0.18 5.91 28.40
CA VAL A 300 1.25 6.26 27.45
C VAL A 300 2.47 6.73 28.22
N THR A 301 3.64 6.20 27.85
CA THR A 301 4.95 6.53 28.46
C THR A 301 5.87 7.29 27.50
N ALA A 302 5.71 7.11 26.19
CA ALA A 302 6.49 7.81 25.19
C ALA A 302 5.72 8.07 23.89
N LYS A 303 6.13 9.12 23.17
CA LYS A 303 5.64 9.50 21.83
C LYS A 303 6.85 9.76 20.94
N ILE A 304 7.00 8.99 19.87
CA ILE A 304 8.24 8.86 19.13
C ILE A 304 7.96 9.17 17.66
N LYS A 305 8.70 10.11 17.07
CA LYS A 305 8.63 10.38 15.64
C LYS A 305 9.59 9.44 14.90
N THR A 306 9.12 8.87 13.80
CA THR A 306 9.82 7.86 12.99
C THR A 306 10.01 8.39 11.57
N GLY A 307 11.06 7.93 10.89
CA GLY A 307 11.35 8.33 9.52
C GLY A 307 11.55 9.84 9.36
N HIS A 308 11.25 10.36 8.18
CA HIS A 308 11.44 11.76 7.84
C HIS A 308 10.22 12.62 8.22
N LEU A 309 10.50 13.80 8.78
CA LEU A 309 9.48 14.79 9.07
C LEU A 309 9.07 15.55 7.80
N VAL A 310 7.81 15.99 7.74
CA VAL A 310 7.36 16.87 6.65
C VAL A 310 8.16 18.17 6.71
N GLY A 311 8.80 18.54 5.60
CA GLY A 311 9.70 19.68 5.46
C GLY A 311 11.18 19.39 5.81
N GLU A 312 11.51 18.21 6.32
CA GLU A 312 12.91 17.80 6.52
C GLU A 312 13.65 17.69 5.19
N LEU A 313 14.90 18.16 5.14
CA LEU A 313 15.71 18.06 3.92
C LEU A 313 16.26 16.63 3.77
N VAL A 314 15.69 15.88 2.82
CA VAL A 314 16.14 14.54 2.43
C VAL A 314 16.79 14.64 1.06
N GLU A 315 18.08 14.29 0.95
CA GLU A 315 18.84 14.40 -0.31
C GLU A 315 18.76 15.80 -0.96
N GLY A 316 18.61 16.85 -0.15
CA GLY A 316 18.55 18.25 -0.59
C GLY A 316 17.16 18.74 -1.03
N ILE A 317 16.12 17.92 -0.92
CA ILE A 317 14.73 18.33 -1.14
C ILE A 317 13.92 18.25 0.15
N PRO A 318 13.03 19.21 0.44
CA PRO A 318 12.13 19.10 1.58
C PRO A 318 11.14 17.96 1.35
N ALA A 319 11.03 17.07 2.32
CA ALA A 319 10.04 16.00 2.31
C ALA A 319 8.63 16.59 2.29
N VAL A 320 7.81 16.13 1.34
CA VAL A 320 6.44 16.60 1.13
C VAL A 320 5.49 15.77 1.97
N GLY A 321 5.55 14.44 1.82
CA GLY A 321 4.86 13.48 2.67
C GLY A 321 5.67 13.08 3.91
N GLY A 322 4.98 12.55 4.91
CA GLY A 322 5.63 11.98 6.10
C GLY A 322 5.82 10.47 6.02
N SER A 323 6.28 9.85 7.10
CA SER A 323 6.89 8.51 7.05
C SER A 323 5.94 7.33 6.87
N SER A 324 4.67 7.45 7.24
CA SER A 324 3.70 6.34 7.30
C SER A 324 4.22 5.14 8.14
N PRO A 325 4.38 5.30 9.47
CA PRO A 325 4.78 4.17 10.31
C PRO A 325 3.63 3.17 10.42
N ASN A 326 3.93 1.90 10.17
CA ASN A 326 2.89 0.87 10.09
C ASN A 326 3.15 -0.35 10.99
N SER A 327 3.96 -1.33 10.60
CA SER A 327 4.15 -2.56 11.38
C SER A 327 5.27 -2.38 12.40
N ILE A 328 5.11 -3.04 13.55
CA ILE A 328 6.07 -3.00 14.65
C ILE A 328 6.42 -4.43 15.06
N VAL A 329 7.68 -4.65 15.39
CA VAL A 329 8.15 -5.84 16.11
C VAL A 329 9.19 -5.45 17.16
N ALA A 330 9.23 -6.16 18.29
CA ALA A 330 10.11 -5.83 19.41
C ALA A 330 11.00 -7.02 19.79
N THR A 331 12.27 -6.71 20.01
CA THR A 331 13.30 -7.55 20.64
C THR A 331 13.55 -7.05 22.06
N ASP A 332 14.45 -7.70 22.79
CA ASP A 332 14.89 -7.22 24.10
C ASP A 332 15.68 -5.89 23.99
N GLU A 333 16.36 -5.67 22.86
CA GLU A 333 17.28 -4.53 22.64
C GLU A 333 16.72 -3.42 21.74
N TYR A 334 15.78 -3.76 20.86
CA TYR A 334 15.29 -2.89 19.79
C TYR A 334 13.80 -3.07 19.52
N VAL A 335 13.14 -1.97 19.16
CA VAL A 335 11.83 -1.98 18.52
C VAL A 335 12.01 -1.50 17.08
N PHE A 336 11.55 -2.30 16.13
CA PHE A 336 11.64 -2.01 14.70
C PHE A 336 10.29 -1.58 14.16
N VAL A 337 10.28 -0.52 13.35
CA VAL A 337 9.07 0.08 12.78
C VAL A 337 9.28 0.30 11.30
N SER A 338 8.38 -0.20 10.46
CA SER A 338 8.41 0.07 9.02
C SER A 338 7.79 1.42 8.70
N ASN A 339 8.44 2.20 7.82
CA ASN A 339 7.95 3.47 7.30
C ASN A 339 7.63 3.34 5.81
N GLY A 340 6.36 3.14 5.48
CA GLY A 340 5.91 2.80 4.12
C GLY A 340 6.22 3.85 3.05
N ASN A 341 6.39 5.12 3.45
CA ASN A 341 6.69 6.21 2.53
C ASN A 341 8.18 6.54 2.40
N ASN A 342 9.04 6.10 3.33
CA ASN A 342 10.48 6.46 3.36
C ASN A 342 11.43 5.30 3.03
N ASP A 343 10.92 4.12 2.62
CA ASP A 343 11.72 2.93 2.29
C ASP A 343 12.78 2.57 3.36
N ASN A 344 12.44 2.74 4.64
CA ASN A 344 13.34 2.50 5.75
C ASN A 344 12.62 1.87 6.97
N ILE A 345 13.44 1.37 7.89
CA ILE A 345 13.02 0.83 9.19
C ILE A 345 13.61 1.71 10.29
N SER A 346 12.74 2.32 11.10
CA SER A 346 13.16 3.00 12.33
C SER A 346 13.50 1.99 13.41
N VAL A 347 14.66 2.18 14.04
CA VAL A 347 15.15 1.37 15.17
C VAL A 347 15.06 2.20 16.44
N ILE A 348 14.22 1.79 17.37
CA ILE A 348 13.97 2.45 18.64
C ILE A 348 14.62 1.66 19.78
N GLY A 349 15.28 2.36 20.71
CA GLY A 349 15.77 1.76 21.94
C GLY A 349 14.66 1.65 23.00
N PRO A 350 14.29 0.47 23.50
CA PRO A 350 13.13 0.26 24.37
C PRO A 350 13.29 0.81 25.80
N HIS A 351 14.53 1.13 26.23
CA HIS A 351 14.81 1.69 27.56
C HIS A 351 14.50 3.18 27.65
N HIS A 352 14.77 3.93 26.59
CA HIS A 352 14.58 5.38 26.53
C HIS A 352 13.50 5.81 25.54
N ASP A 353 12.94 4.87 24.77
CA ASP A 353 11.91 5.11 23.77
C ASP A 353 12.33 6.20 22.76
N THR A 354 13.55 6.09 22.24
CA THR A 354 14.14 7.05 21.29
C THR A 354 14.71 6.34 20.07
N ILE A 355 14.74 7.05 18.93
CA ILE A 355 15.35 6.55 17.69
C ILE A 355 16.86 6.41 17.88
N ILE A 356 17.37 5.22 17.63
CA ILE A 356 18.80 4.89 17.60
C ILE A 356 19.35 5.14 16.20
N THR A 357 18.67 4.63 15.18
CA THR A 357 19.08 4.74 13.77
C THR A 357 17.91 4.41 12.84
N GLU A 358 18.11 4.69 11.55
CA GLU A 358 17.24 4.25 10.44
C GLU A 358 18.00 3.23 9.58
N ILE A 359 17.34 2.14 9.18
CA ILE A 359 17.88 1.14 8.24
C ILE A 359 17.20 1.36 6.89
N TYR A 360 17.95 1.85 5.90
CA TYR A 360 17.42 2.10 4.55
C TYR A 360 17.40 0.81 3.72
N LEU A 361 16.26 0.52 3.09
CA LEU A 361 16.05 -0.64 2.23
C LEU A 361 16.51 -0.30 0.81
N LYS A 362 17.79 -0.55 0.55
CA LYS A 362 18.44 -0.22 -0.73
C LYS A 362 18.81 -1.52 -1.45
N PRO A 363 17.91 -2.09 -2.28
CA PRO A 363 18.06 -3.45 -2.78
C PRO A 363 19.25 -3.66 -3.70
N HIS A 364 19.70 -2.61 -4.40
CA HIS A 364 20.87 -2.65 -5.25
C HIS A 364 21.46 -1.26 -5.50
N GLU A 365 22.80 -1.18 -5.62
CA GLU A 365 23.55 0.08 -5.77
C GLU A 365 23.06 0.93 -6.95
N ALA A 366 22.77 0.29 -8.09
CA ALA A 366 22.31 0.98 -9.30
C ALA A 366 20.92 1.64 -9.15
N ILE A 367 20.13 1.26 -8.15
CA ILE A 367 18.75 1.74 -7.95
C ILE A 367 18.52 2.38 -6.57
N LYS A 368 19.55 2.52 -5.75
CA LYS A 368 19.49 3.05 -4.38
C LYS A 368 18.91 4.47 -4.24
N ARG A 369 18.84 5.22 -5.34
CA ARG A 369 18.30 6.58 -5.42
C ARG A 369 16.80 6.62 -5.68
N PHE A 370 16.23 5.52 -6.18
CA PHE A 370 14.81 5.43 -6.43
C PHE A 370 14.08 5.05 -5.15
N ARG A 371 12.78 5.32 -5.13
CA ARG A 371 11.87 4.97 -4.03
C ARG A 371 10.78 4.03 -4.51
N GLY A 372 10.05 3.42 -3.59
CA GLY A 372 8.96 2.49 -3.85
C GLY A 372 9.32 1.04 -3.47
N VAL A 373 10.02 0.84 -2.36
CA VAL A 373 10.15 -0.49 -1.71
C VAL A 373 8.91 -0.77 -0.85
N ILE A 374 8.37 0.26 -0.20
CA ILE A 374 7.09 0.25 0.53
C ILE A 374 7.12 -0.75 1.70
N PRO A 375 8.02 -0.63 2.68
CA PRO A 375 8.10 -1.61 3.77
C PRO A 375 6.79 -1.71 4.54
N PHE A 376 6.30 -2.94 4.67
CA PHE A 376 5.01 -3.21 5.28
C PHE A 376 5.15 -4.13 6.50
N GLY A 377 4.77 -5.41 6.42
CA GLY A 377 4.91 -6.37 7.51
C GLY A 377 6.36 -6.59 7.97
N LEU A 378 6.52 -6.92 9.26
CA LEU A 378 7.80 -7.25 9.88
C LEU A 378 7.71 -8.58 10.64
N ALA A 379 8.79 -9.36 10.68
CA ALA A 379 8.92 -10.53 11.55
C ALA A 379 10.34 -10.72 12.06
N ILE A 380 10.51 -11.13 13.31
CA ILE A 380 11.81 -11.42 13.92
C ILE A 380 11.99 -12.94 14.01
N SER A 381 13.20 -13.43 13.78
CA SER A 381 13.55 -14.84 14.06
C SER A 381 13.49 -15.14 15.57
N PRO A 382 13.14 -16.36 16.00
CA PRO A 382 13.06 -16.70 17.43
C PRO A 382 14.33 -16.42 18.25
N ASP A 383 15.49 -16.48 17.59
CA ASP A 383 16.81 -16.18 18.19
C ASP A 383 17.16 -14.67 18.21
N GLN A 384 16.26 -13.81 17.72
CA GLN A 384 16.40 -12.35 17.63
C GLN A 384 17.61 -11.88 16.81
N LYS A 385 18.11 -12.68 15.86
CA LYS A 385 19.27 -12.32 15.02
C LYS A 385 18.92 -11.83 13.62
N ARG A 386 17.72 -12.14 13.13
CA ARG A 386 17.25 -11.74 11.80
C ARG A 386 15.91 -11.02 11.91
N LEU A 387 15.79 -9.91 11.19
CA LEU A 387 14.54 -9.22 10.92
C LEU A 387 14.19 -9.42 9.45
N TYR A 388 12.95 -9.80 9.19
CA TYR A 388 12.39 -9.96 7.85
C TYR A 388 11.38 -8.85 7.59
N VAL A 389 11.43 -8.27 6.41
CA VAL A 389 10.59 -7.13 5.99
C VAL A 389 9.84 -7.51 4.74
N ALA A 390 8.51 -7.37 4.73
CA ALA A 390 7.75 -7.45 3.48
C ALA A 390 7.97 -6.16 2.66
N GLU A 391 8.37 -6.32 1.39
CA GLU A 391 8.69 -5.23 0.47
C GLU A 391 7.79 -5.29 -0.78
N PRO A 392 6.49 -4.94 -0.65
CA PRO A 392 5.51 -5.04 -1.71
C PRO A 392 5.87 -4.27 -2.97
N GLY A 393 6.54 -3.13 -2.83
CA GLY A 393 6.93 -2.29 -3.98
C GLY A 393 7.94 -2.95 -4.92
N ILE A 394 8.64 -4.01 -4.48
CA ILE A 394 9.55 -4.82 -5.30
C ILE A 394 9.31 -6.34 -5.18
N ASN A 395 8.12 -6.75 -4.70
CA ASN A 395 7.72 -8.15 -4.60
C ASN A 395 8.76 -9.05 -3.92
N ALA A 396 9.30 -8.59 -2.79
CA ALA A 396 10.38 -9.26 -2.10
C ALA A 396 10.19 -9.27 -0.58
N ILE A 397 11.08 -10.01 0.08
CA ILE A 397 11.28 -9.97 1.52
C ILE A 397 12.72 -9.52 1.78
N GLY A 398 12.89 -8.35 2.40
CA GLY A 398 14.18 -7.87 2.88
C GLY A 398 14.63 -8.65 4.12
N VAL A 399 15.91 -8.97 4.20
CA VAL A 399 16.54 -9.67 5.33
C VAL A 399 17.55 -8.75 5.97
N ILE A 400 17.38 -8.46 7.25
CA ILE A 400 18.24 -7.60 8.06
C ILE A 400 18.92 -8.45 9.14
N ASP A 401 20.24 -8.31 9.25
CA ASP A 401 21.01 -8.81 10.39
C ASP A 401 20.86 -7.83 11.56
N ILE A 402 20.23 -8.28 12.65
CA ILE A 402 19.93 -7.45 13.81
C ILE A 402 21.20 -6.99 14.54
N PRO A 403 22.23 -7.85 14.80
CA PRO A 403 23.44 -7.41 15.48
C PRO A 403 24.19 -6.26 14.78
N SER A 404 24.22 -6.25 13.44
CA SER A 404 24.87 -5.19 12.66
C SER A 404 23.92 -4.10 12.17
N LEU A 405 22.61 -4.30 12.29
CA LEU A 405 21.54 -3.43 11.76
C LEU A 405 21.68 -3.16 10.25
N LYS A 406 22.05 -4.19 9.48
CA LYS A 406 22.28 -4.09 8.02
C LYS A 406 21.37 -5.02 7.24
N VAL A 407 20.90 -4.53 6.10
CA VAL A 407 20.27 -5.38 5.07
C VAL A 407 21.34 -6.31 4.49
N VAL A 408 21.09 -7.62 4.54
CA VAL A 408 22.01 -8.67 4.06
C VAL A 408 21.54 -9.37 2.80
N GLY A 409 20.28 -9.15 2.37
CA GLY A 409 19.78 -9.63 1.08
C GLY A 409 18.25 -9.65 1.01
N HIS A 410 17.73 -10.24 -0.07
CA HIS A 410 16.32 -10.25 -0.39
C HIS A 410 15.86 -11.63 -0.91
N ILE A 411 14.60 -11.98 -0.64
CA ILE A 411 13.97 -13.23 -1.07
C ILE A 411 12.79 -12.92 -2.00
N PRO A 412 12.65 -13.56 -3.18
CA PRO A 412 11.49 -13.38 -4.06
C PRO A 412 10.16 -13.78 -3.40
N ALA A 413 9.16 -12.90 -3.51
CA ALA A 413 7.82 -13.11 -3.00
C ALA A 413 6.76 -13.17 -4.12
N GLY A 414 5.52 -13.48 -3.73
CA GLY A 414 4.35 -13.20 -4.58
C GLY A 414 4.13 -11.70 -4.78
N TRP A 415 3.12 -11.34 -5.56
CA TRP A 415 2.76 -9.93 -5.73
C TRP A 415 2.17 -9.39 -4.43
N PHE A 416 2.79 -8.29 -3.96
CA PHE A 416 2.38 -7.52 -2.78
C PHE A 416 2.44 -8.34 -1.47
N PRO A 417 3.63 -8.79 -1.00
CA PRO A 417 3.79 -9.31 0.35
C PRO A 417 3.29 -8.29 1.39
N SER A 418 2.39 -8.71 2.28
CA SER A 418 1.69 -7.83 3.23
C SER A 418 2.12 -8.07 4.68
N LYS A 419 2.09 -9.33 5.11
CA LYS A 419 2.47 -9.77 6.47
C LYS A 419 3.29 -11.06 6.38
N LEU A 420 4.16 -11.26 7.36
CA LEU A 420 5.03 -12.43 7.46
C LEU A 420 5.23 -12.85 8.92
N LYS A 421 5.52 -14.13 9.12
CA LYS A 421 5.81 -14.74 10.42
C LYS A 421 6.91 -15.79 10.25
N VAL A 422 7.79 -15.91 11.25
CA VAL A 422 8.80 -16.97 11.31
C VAL A 422 8.25 -18.11 12.15
N THR A 423 8.43 -19.36 11.71
CA THR A 423 8.00 -20.53 12.48
C THR A 423 8.71 -20.61 13.84
N PRO A 424 8.10 -21.20 14.88
CA PRO A 424 8.70 -21.26 16.22
C PRO A 424 10.08 -21.94 16.27
N ASP A 425 10.35 -22.87 15.36
CA ASP A 425 11.64 -23.55 15.22
C ASP A 425 12.70 -22.71 14.48
N GLY A 426 12.33 -21.54 13.96
CA GLY A 426 13.22 -20.61 13.25
C GLY A 426 13.64 -21.06 11.85
N LYS A 427 13.00 -22.08 11.26
CA LYS A 427 13.43 -22.67 9.99
C LYS A 427 12.68 -22.18 8.76
N LYS A 428 11.45 -21.71 8.93
CA LYS A 428 10.59 -21.31 7.81
C LYS A 428 10.02 -19.92 7.99
N LEU A 429 9.82 -19.26 6.87
CA LEU A 429 9.09 -18.00 6.77
C LEU A 429 7.74 -18.25 6.10
N ILE A 430 6.68 -17.74 6.72
CA ILE A 430 5.30 -17.79 6.24
C ILE A 430 4.92 -16.37 5.83
N VAL A 431 4.49 -16.18 4.59
CA VAL A 431 4.27 -14.85 4.01
C VAL A 431 2.89 -14.79 3.36
N ALA A 432 2.08 -13.83 3.74
CA ALA A 432 0.85 -13.51 3.03
C ALA A 432 1.16 -12.55 1.89
N ASN A 433 0.81 -12.93 0.67
CA ASN A 433 0.91 -12.10 -0.52
C ASN A 433 -0.52 -11.66 -0.90
N ALA A 434 -0.80 -10.37 -0.78
CA ALA A 434 -2.15 -9.82 -0.90
C ALA A 434 -2.74 -9.99 -2.31
N LYS A 435 -1.89 -9.80 -3.33
CA LYS A 435 -2.26 -9.87 -4.76
C LYS A 435 -1.85 -11.19 -5.41
N GLY A 436 -1.00 -11.96 -4.74
CA GLY A 436 -0.63 -13.33 -5.11
C GLY A 436 0.05 -13.42 -6.48
N PHE A 437 -0.66 -13.87 -7.51
CA PHE A 437 -0.17 -13.90 -8.91
C PHE A 437 -0.89 -12.88 -9.79
N GLY A 438 -1.72 -12.02 -9.21
CA GLY A 438 -2.62 -11.11 -9.92
C GLY A 438 -3.88 -11.80 -10.42
N SER A 439 -4.72 -11.02 -11.11
CA SER A 439 -5.92 -11.48 -11.81
C SER A 439 -5.66 -12.06 -13.20
N GLY A 440 -4.50 -11.74 -13.78
CA GLY A 440 -4.14 -12.08 -15.16
C GLY A 440 -4.63 -11.06 -16.17
N PRO A 441 -4.45 -11.33 -17.48
CA PRO A 441 -4.88 -10.44 -18.55
C PRO A 441 -6.42 -10.31 -18.60
N ASN A 442 -6.91 -9.30 -19.32
CA ASN A 442 -8.33 -9.13 -19.56
C ASN A 442 -8.95 -10.39 -20.19
N GLY A 443 -10.16 -10.75 -19.72
CA GLY A 443 -10.87 -11.91 -20.21
C GLY A 443 -11.38 -11.72 -21.64
N GLY A 444 -10.73 -12.38 -22.62
CA GLY A 444 -11.16 -12.45 -24.01
C GLY A 444 -12.21 -13.53 -24.28
N ARG A 445 -12.41 -13.88 -25.56
CA ARG A 445 -13.40 -14.88 -26.02
C ARG A 445 -13.31 -16.25 -25.31
N ASP A 446 -12.11 -16.62 -24.86
CA ASP A 446 -11.84 -17.92 -24.24
C ASP A 446 -11.95 -17.89 -22.71
N PHE A 447 -12.15 -16.70 -22.12
CA PHE A 447 -12.33 -16.54 -20.68
C PHE A 447 -13.69 -17.08 -20.25
N LYS A 448 -13.65 -18.01 -19.29
CA LYS A 448 -14.85 -18.59 -18.69
C LYS A 448 -14.95 -18.09 -17.25
N PRO A 449 -15.95 -17.25 -16.92
CA PRO A 449 -16.08 -16.74 -15.56
C PRO A 449 -16.36 -17.89 -14.58
N GLY A 450 -15.61 -17.91 -13.48
CA GLY A 450 -15.88 -18.76 -12.33
C GLY A 450 -17.05 -18.25 -11.49
N PRO A 451 -17.42 -18.96 -10.40
CA PRO A 451 -18.49 -18.54 -9.50
C PRO A 451 -18.22 -17.20 -8.80
N GLU A 452 -16.98 -16.73 -8.74
CA GLU A 452 -16.61 -15.38 -8.24
C GLU A 452 -16.97 -14.23 -9.19
N GLY A 453 -17.31 -14.53 -10.44
CA GLY A 453 -17.61 -13.55 -11.48
C GLY A 453 -16.37 -13.01 -12.19
N THR A 454 -16.45 -11.77 -12.68
CA THR A 454 -15.42 -11.15 -13.55
C THR A 454 -14.74 -9.93 -12.92
N TYR A 455 -15.15 -9.54 -11.71
CA TYR A 455 -14.62 -8.35 -11.07
C TYR A 455 -13.19 -8.57 -10.59
N ILE A 456 -12.28 -7.67 -10.95
CA ILE A 456 -10.83 -7.77 -10.70
C ILE A 456 -10.49 -8.09 -9.24
N GLY A 457 -11.13 -7.39 -8.29
CA GLY A 457 -10.89 -7.60 -6.85
C GLY A 457 -11.36 -8.96 -6.33
N SER A 458 -12.24 -9.67 -7.06
CA SER A 458 -12.65 -11.05 -6.75
C SER A 458 -11.75 -12.10 -7.44
N LEU A 459 -11.15 -11.74 -8.58
CA LEU A 459 -10.27 -12.60 -9.37
C LEU A 459 -8.84 -12.63 -8.83
N MET A 460 -8.37 -11.52 -8.24
CA MET A 460 -7.03 -11.40 -7.67
C MET A 460 -6.90 -12.15 -6.34
N LYS A 461 -6.65 -13.46 -6.41
CA LYS A 461 -6.46 -14.31 -5.22
C LYS A 461 -5.11 -14.01 -4.56
N GLY A 462 -5.13 -13.92 -3.23
CA GLY A 462 -3.90 -13.93 -2.45
C GLY A 462 -3.32 -15.34 -2.34
N ASN A 463 -2.13 -15.42 -1.75
CA ASN A 463 -1.56 -16.71 -1.34
C ASN A 463 -0.79 -16.60 -0.03
N VAL A 464 -0.63 -17.73 0.65
CA VAL A 464 0.34 -17.92 1.73
C VAL A 464 1.54 -18.66 1.16
N GLN A 465 2.69 -18.02 1.17
CA GLN A 465 3.96 -18.56 0.72
C GLN A 465 4.74 -19.12 1.92
N ILE A 466 5.30 -20.32 1.77
CA ILE A 466 6.09 -21.02 2.77
C ILE A 466 7.50 -21.20 2.22
N ILE A 467 8.48 -20.63 2.91
CA ILE A 467 9.86 -20.52 2.44
C ILE A 467 10.78 -21.15 3.48
N ASP A 468 11.70 -22.01 3.06
CA ASP A 468 12.84 -22.38 3.91
C ASP A 468 13.75 -21.18 4.07
N ILE A 469 14.05 -20.79 5.32
CA ILE A 469 14.93 -19.65 5.57
C ILE A 469 16.30 -19.96 4.96
N PRO A 470 16.77 -19.15 3.99
CA PRO A 470 17.97 -19.46 3.24
C PRO A 470 19.21 -19.24 4.09
N THR A 471 20.29 -19.95 3.75
CA THR A 471 21.63 -19.59 4.20
C THR A 471 22.06 -18.25 3.59
N ASP A 472 23.06 -17.58 4.19
CA ASP A 472 23.59 -16.31 3.67
C ASP A 472 24.13 -16.44 2.22
N GLU A 473 24.57 -17.62 1.80
CA GLU A 473 25.05 -17.86 0.43
C GLU A 473 23.90 -18.05 -0.57
N GLU A 474 22.83 -18.75 -0.18
CA GLU A 474 21.61 -18.85 -0.98
C GLU A 474 20.92 -17.50 -1.11
N LEU A 475 20.94 -16.70 -0.03
CA LEU A 475 20.35 -15.37 0.01
C LEU A 475 20.95 -14.42 -1.05
N LYS A 476 22.24 -14.52 -1.36
CA LYS A 476 22.85 -13.74 -2.45
C LYS A 476 22.22 -14.04 -3.81
N LYS A 477 22.03 -15.31 -4.13
CA LYS A 477 21.40 -15.76 -5.38
C LYS A 477 19.94 -15.32 -5.46
N LEU A 478 19.22 -15.43 -4.34
CA LEU A 478 17.84 -14.96 -4.23
C LEU A 478 17.75 -13.43 -4.41
N THR A 479 18.73 -12.68 -3.89
CA THR A 479 18.81 -11.24 -4.07
C THR A 479 18.99 -10.87 -5.55
N GLU A 480 19.89 -11.53 -6.26
CA GLU A 480 20.06 -11.33 -7.71
C GLU A 480 18.76 -11.63 -8.47
N LYS A 481 18.04 -12.68 -8.06
CA LYS A 481 16.73 -13.03 -8.64
C LYS A 481 15.68 -11.95 -8.40
N VAL A 482 15.62 -11.35 -7.20
CA VAL A 482 14.75 -10.20 -6.91
C VAL A 482 15.06 -9.04 -7.85
N ILE A 483 16.33 -8.70 -8.06
CA ILE A 483 16.70 -7.61 -8.97
C ILE A 483 16.27 -7.92 -10.41
N GLN A 484 16.53 -9.13 -10.90
CA GLN A 484 16.12 -9.56 -12.25
C GLN A 484 14.60 -9.57 -12.45
N ASN A 485 13.85 -9.91 -11.40
CA ASN A 485 12.39 -9.93 -11.43
C ASN A 485 11.76 -8.53 -11.49
N ASN A 486 12.47 -7.50 -11.04
CA ASN A 486 11.92 -6.15 -10.96
C ASN A 486 12.50 -5.19 -11.99
N PHE A 487 13.75 -5.39 -12.42
CA PHE A 487 14.46 -4.40 -13.23
C PHE A 487 15.34 -5.05 -14.30
N GLN A 488 15.22 -4.56 -15.52
CA GLN A 488 16.28 -4.67 -16.51
C GLN A 488 17.17 -3.42 -16.44
N ILE A 489 18.36 -3.59 -15.85
CA ILE A 489 19.32 -2.51 -15.62
C ILE A 489 20.28 -2.40 -16.81
N SER A 490 20.47 -1.18 -17.31
CA SER A 490 21.47 -0.89 -18.36
C SER A 490 22.05 0.50 -18.24
N CYS A 491 23.14 0.76 -18.96
CA CYS A 491 23.71 2.10 -19.08
C CYS A 491 23.09 2.85 -20.27
N SER A 492 23.08 4.17 -20.20
CA SER A 492 22.56 5.06 -21.24
C SER A 492 23.24 4.93 -22.62
N ASP A 493 24.47 4.40 -22.66
CA ASP A 493 25.28 4.18 -23.87
C ASP A 493 25.15 2.74 -24.44
N ASP A 494 24.33 1.89 -23.82
CA ASP A 494 24.10 0.52 -24.27
C ASP A 494 23.55 0.51 -25.72
N PRO A 495 24.13 -0.29 -26.64
CA PRO A 495 23.69 -0.40 -28.03
C PRO A 495 22.19 -0.66 -28.20
N LYS A 496 21.53 -1.31 -27.23
CA LYS A 496 20.08 -1.55 -27.28
C LYS A 496 19.24 -0.27 -27.27
N HIS A 497 19.81 0.87 -26.88
CA HIS A 497 19.12 2.16 -26.89
C HIS A 497 19.28 2.94 -28.21
N GLN A 498 20.02 2.42 -29.19
CA GLN A 498 20.30 3.15 -30.44
C GLN A 498 19.05 3.48 -31.25
N TRP A 499 18.01 2.63 -31.21
CA TRP A 499 16.74 2.91 -31.89
C TRP A 499 16.08 4.21 -31.40
N ARG A 500 16.38 4.65 -30.18
CA ARG A 500 15.84 5.89 -29.58
C ARG A 500 16.55 7.16 -30.03
N LYS A 501 17.62 7.08 -30.84
CA LYS A 501 18.42 8.27 -31.24
C LYS A 501 17.54 9.40 -31.81
N LYS A 502 16.53 9.05 -32.61
CA LYS A 502 15.57 9.99 -33.22
C LYS A 502 14.22 10.07 -32.50
N ASN A 503 14.07 9.41 -31.34
CA ASN A 503 12.84 9.45 -30.57
C ASN A 503 12.65 10.88 -29.98
N PRO A 504 11.44 11.47 -30.09
CA PRO A 504 11.14 12.79 -29.52
C PRO A 504 11.19 12.80 -27.98
N ILE A 505 11.04 11.63 -27.34
CA ILE A 505 11.13 11.45 -25.89
C ILE A 505 12.57 11.03 -25.55
N PRO A 506 13.31 11.86 -24.80
CA PRO A 506 14.65 11.51 -24.31
C PRO A 506 14.66 10.20 -23.51
N LEU A 507 15.78 9.50 -23.50
CA LEU A 507 15.96 8.26 -22.73
C LEU A 507 15.94 8.51 -21.21
N PHE A 508 16.42 9.68 -20.80
CA PHE A 508 16.43 10.14 -19.42
C PHE A 508 16.31 11.67 -19.41
N GLY A 509 15.88 12.23 -18.28
CA GLY A 509 15.71 13.68 -18.12
C GLY A 509 17.00 14.44 -18.42
N GLY A 510 16.91 15.51 -19.22
CA GLY A 510 18.06 16.35 -19.57
C GLY A 510 19.02 15.79 -20.62
N GLN A 511 18.77 14.60 -21.20
CA GLN A 511 19.67 14.02 -22.23
C GLN A 511 19.84 14.94 -23.45
N LYS A 512 18.73 15.50 -23.95
CA LYS A 512 18.66 16.39 -25.10
C LYS A 512 17.39 17.23 -25.03
N GLU A 513 17.36 18.34 -25.74
CA GLU A 513 16.14 19.11 -25.92
C GLU A 513 15.10 18.28 -26.70
N SER A 514 13.89 18.16 -26.15
CA SER A 514 12.77 17.51 -26.83
C SER A 514 12.10 18.50 -27.80
N PRO A 515 11.65 18.04 -28.98
CA PRO A 515 10.78 18.84 -29.84
C PRO A 515 9.38 19.04 -29.21
N ILE A 516 9.00 18.26 -28.19
CA ILE A 516 7.75 18.42 -27.46
C ILE A 516 7.88 19.64 -26.55
N LYS A 517 7.04 20.65 -26.77
CA LYS A 517 7.00 21.90 -25.99
C LYS A 517 5.85 21.96 -24.98
N TYR A 518 4.76 21.26 -25.28
CA TYR A 518 3.55 21.25 -24.46
C TYR A 518 3.04 19.82 -24.34
N ILE A 519 2.53 19.50 -23.16
CA ILE A 519 1.86 18.24 -22.87
C ILE A 519 0.47 18.59 -22.35
N VAL A 520 -0.56 18.03 -23.00
CA VAL A 520 -1.93 18.07 -22.50
C VAL A 520 -2.25 16.68 -21.99
N PHE A 521 -2.31 16.53 -20.68
CA PHE A 521 -2.62 15.27 -20.02
C PHE A 521 -4.12 15.22 -19.69
N ILE A 522 -4.81 14.22 -20.25
CA ILE A 522 -6.25 13.99 -20.02
C ILE A 522 -6.41 12.56 -19.53
N SER A 523 -6.87 12.41 -18.29
CA SER A 523 -7.23 11.11 -17.75
C SER A 523 -8.68 10.77 -18.06
N LYS A 524 -8.91 9.52 -18.46
CA LYS A 524 -10.23 8.92 -18.55
C LYS A 524 -10.19 7.55 -17.89
N GLU A 525 -11.09 7.37 -16.93
CA GLU A 525 -11.10 6.21 -16.04
C GLU A 525 -12.05 5.09 -16.52
N ASN A 526 -11.97 3.94 -15.85
CA ASN A 526 -12.93 2.83 -15.89
C ASN A 526 -13.02 2.08 -17.23
N ARG A 527 -12.02 2.18 -18.11
CA ARG A 527 -11.99 1.46 -19.38
C ARG A 527 -10.60 0.91 -19.66
N THR A 528 -10.55 -0.34 -20.13
CA THR A 528 -9.32 -0.98 -20.58
C THR A 528 -9.00 -0.63 -22.04
N TYR A 529 -7.77 -0.90 -22.48
CA TYR A 529 -7.33 -0.65 -23.85
C TYR A 529 -8.21 -1.40 -24.87
N ASP A 530 -8.34 -2.72 -24.73
CA ASP A 530 -9.05 -3.57 -25.70
C ASP A 530 -10.54 -3.26 -25.80
N GLU A 531 -11.17 -2.79 -24.71
CA GLU A 531 -12.57 -2.39 -24.72
C GLU A 531 -12.87 -1.29 -25.74
N ILE A 532 -11.89 -0.42 -26.06
CA ILE A 532 -12.04 0.72 -26.96
C ILE A 532 -11.24 0.54 -28.25
N PHE A 533 -9.99 0.09 -28.13
CA PHE A 533 -9.00 0.07 -29.21
C PHE A 533 -8.70 -1.34 -29.72
N GLY A 534 -9.34 -2.39 -29.19
CA GLY A 534 -9.12 -3.77 -29.61
C GLY A 534 -9.35 -4.05 -31.10
N GLN A 535 -10.10 -3.18 -31.79
CA GLN A 535 -10.37 -3.27 -33.23
C GLN A 535 -9.42 -2.44 -34.11
N ILE A 536 -8.46 -1.71 -33.54
CA ILE A 536 -7.54 -0.86 -34.32
C ILE A 536 -6.42 -1.73 -34.90
N GLU A 537 -6.36 -1.83 -36.23
CA GLU A 537 -5.41 -2.68 -36.96
C GLU A 537 -3.91 -2.35 -36.71
N LYS A 538 -3.62 -1.12 -36.29
CA LYS A 538 -2.24 -0.63 -36.05
C LYS A 538 -1.76 -0.82 -34.62
N GLY A 539 -2.57 -1.43 -33.76
CA GLY A 539 -2.17 -1.79 -32.40
C GLY A 539 -2.35 -3.29 -32.14
N ASP A 540 -1.70 -3.78 -31.09
CA ASP A 540 -1.86 -5.13 -30.58
C ASP A 540 -3.06 -5.18 -29.62
N GLY A 541 -4.26 -5.33 -30.19
CA GLY A 541 -5.51 -5.37 -29.44
C GLY A 541 -6.38 -6.58 -29.77
N ASP A 542 -7.23 -6.98 -28.83
CA ASP A 542 -8.18 -8.08 -29.02
C ASP A 542 -9.57 -7.54 -29.42
N PRO A 543 -9.98 -7.69 -30.70
CA PRO A 543 -11.28 -7.20 -31.15
C PRO A 543 -12.47 -7.95 -30.53
N SER A 544 -12.25 -9.11 -29.90
CA SER A 544 -13.30 -9.85 -29.20
C SER A 544 -13.67 -9.25 -27.83
N ILE A 545 -12.77 -8.43 -27.26
CA ILE A 545 -13.00 -7.70 -25.99
C ILE A 545 -13.63 -6.33 -26.27
N ALA A 546 -13.57 -5.84 -27.51
CA ALA A 546 -14.09 -4.55 -27.90
C ALA A 546 -15.60 -4.43 -27.64
N ARG A 547 -15.94 -3.69 -26.57
CA ARG A 547 -17.32 -3.33 -26.20
C ARG A 547 -17.72 -1.99 -26.80
N TYR A 548 -16.73 -1.17 -27.10
CA TYR A 548 -16.82 0.10 -27.82
C TYR A 548 -16.06 -0.03 -29.13
N GLY A 549 -16.02 1.03 -29.93
CA GLY A 549 -15.42 0.97 -31.26
C GLY A 549 -16.46 0.83 -32.36
N HIS A 550 -16.10 0.17 -33.44
CA HIS A 550 -16.94 -0.08 -34.60
C HIS A 550 -17.89 -1.26 -34.38
N ASN A 551 -19.05 -1.19 -35.03
CA ASN A 551 -20.05 -2.26 -35.06
C ASN A 551 -20.51 -2.74 -33.65
N ALA A 552 -20.54 -1.84 -32.67
CA ALA A 552 -20.96 -2.17 -31.31
C ALA A 552 -22.50 -2.18 -31.21
N SER A 553 -23.02 -3.21 -30.55
CA SER A 553 -24.47 -3.41 -30.38
C SER A 553 -24.85 -3.41 -28.91
N PHE A 554 -25.92 -2.71 -28.56
CA PHE A 554 -26.38 -2.56 -27.18
C PHE A 554 -27.88 -2.75 -27.09
N THR A 555 -28.32 -3.29 -25.96
CA THR A 555 -29.73 -3.40 -25.62
C THR A 555 -29.95 -2.71 -24.28
N ASN A 556 -31.04 -1.97 -24.13
CA ASN A 556 -31.36 -1.32 -22.85
C ASN A 556 -31.60 -2.38 -21.76
N ARG A 557 -31.55 -1.96 -20.48
CA ARG A 557 -31.70 -2.90 -19.33
C ARG A 557 -33.02 -3.68 -19.36
N ALA A 558 -34.10 -3.06 -19.85
CA ALA A 558 -35.42 -3.69 -19.97
C ALA A 558 -35.52 -4.70 -21.12
N LYS A 559 -34.47 -4.82 -21.96
CA LYS A 559 -34.45 -5.62 -23.19
C LYS A 559 -35.55 -5.26 -24.19
N ALA A 560 -36.04 -4.02 -24.12
CA ALA A 560 -37.15 -3.53 -24.94
C ALA A 560 -36.68 -2.79 -26.20
N ASP A 561 -35.43 -2.31 -26.22
CA ASP A 561 -34.88 -1.54 -27.35
C ASP A 561 -33.40 -1.85 -27.56
N SER A 562 -32.94 -1.76 -28.81
CA SER A 562 -31.56 -2.07 -29.17
C SER A 562 -31.03 -1.19 -30.30
N VAL A 563 -29.73 -0.87 -30.20
CA VAL A 563 -28.97 -0.24 -31.26
C VAL A 563 -27.98 -1.27 -31.78
N GLN A 564 -27.95 -1.47 -33.10
CA GLN A 564 -27.04 -2.41 -33.76
C GLN A 564 -26.00 -1.67 -34.58
N GLY A 565 -24.77 -2.18 -34.60
CA GLY A 565 -23.72 -1.71 -35.50
C GLY A 565 -23.29 -0.26 -35.29
N ALA A 566 -23.47 0.31 -34.10
CA ALA A 566 -23.08 1.67 -33.81
C ALA A 566 -21.55 1.82 -33.73
N THR A 567 -21.04 2.97 -34.18
CA THR A 567 -19.68 3.37 -33.83
C THR A 567 -19.72 4.17 -32.53
N VAL A 568 -19.15 3.63 -31.46
CA VAL A 568 -19.09 4.26 -30.14
C VAL A 568 -17.68 4.75 -29.86
N MET A 569 -17.56 5.93 -29.26
CA MET A 569 -16.30 6.67 -29.09
C MET A 569 -15.59 7.06 -30.42
N PRO A 570 -16.31 7.59 -31.44
CA PRO A 570 -15.71 7.87 -32.76
C PRO A 570 -14.52 8.85 -32.70
N ASN A 571 -14.52 9.78 -31.75
CA ASN A 571 -13.40 10.71 -31.54
C ASN A 571 -12.13 9.99 -31.07
N HIS A 572 -12.25 8.98 -30.20
CA HIS A 572 -11.09 8.20 -29.73
C HIS A 572 -10.49 7.41 -30.89
N LEU A 573 -11.33 6.77 -31.71
CA LEU A 573 -10.91 6.03 -32.90
C LEU A 573 -10.28 6.95 -33.95
N LYS A 574 -10.77 8.18 -34.10
CA LYS A 574 -10.16 9.18 -34.98
C LYS A 574 -8.78 9.59 -34.47
N LEU A 575 -8.66 9.92 -33.19
CA LEU A 575 -7.36 10.27 -32.58
C LEU A 575 -6.35 9.11 -32.73
N ALA A 576 -6.76 7.88 -32.46
CA ALA A 576 -5.92 6.69 -32.62
C ALA A 576 -5.46 6.44 -34.07
N ARG A 577 -6.23 6.89 -35.06
CA ARG A 577 -5.86 6.77 -36.48
C ARG A 577 -4.97 7.91 -36.96
N ASP A 578 -5.24 9.12 -36.50
CA ASP A 578 -4.54 10.34 -36.93
C ASP A 578 -3.20 10.51 -36.20
N PHE A 579 -3.05 9.94 -35.00
CA PHE A 579 -1.87 10.08 -34.14
C PHE A 579 -1.30 8.71 -33.72
N ALA A 580 -0.13 8.73 -33.07
CA ALA A 580 0.46 7.53 -32.50
C ALA A 580 -0.38 7.02 -31.32
N ILE A 581 -0.46 5.70 -31.20
CA ILE A 581 -1.04 4.99 -30.06
C ILE A 581 0.05 4.18 -29.36
N SER A 582 -0.12 3.97 -28.06
CA SER A 582 0.65 3.00 -27.29
C SER A 582 -0.30 1.87 -26.91
N ASP A 583 0.06 0.65 -27.27
CA ASP A 583 -0.50 -0.58 -26.72
C ASP A 583 0.48 -1.16 -25.68
N ASN A 584 0.10 -2.28 -25.08
CA ASN A 584 0.89 -3.03 -24.10
C ASN A 584 1.55 -2.14 -23.01
N PHE A 585 0.81 -1.15 -22.52
CA PHE A 585 1.31 -0.21 -21.54
C PHE A 585 1.27 -0.83 -20.14
N TYR A 586 2.45 -0.96 -19.52
CA TYR A 586 2.54 -1.46 -18.15
C TYR A 586 2.12 -0.39 -17.14
N VAL A 587 1.23 -0.79 -16.23
CA VAL A 587 0.73 0.05 -15.13
C VAL A 587 0.60 -0.78 -13.86
N ASP A 588 0.91 -0.18 -12.71
CA ASP A 588 0.86 -0.84 -11.40
C ASP A 588 -0.46 -0.54 -10.67
N SER A 589 -1.59 -0.71 -11.36
CA SER A 589 -2.92 -0.34 -10.87
C SER A 589 -3.94 -1.44 -11.15
N ASP A 590 -4.74 -1.74 -10.12
CA ASP A 590 -5.81 -2.73 -10.20
C ASP A 590 -7.19 -2.09 -10.35
N VAL A 591 -7.37 -0.90 -9.75
CA VAL A 591 -8.64 -0.18 -9.72
C VAL A 591 -8.43 1.35 -9.87
N SER A 592 -9.53 2.07 -9.79
CA SER A 592 -9.59 3.53 -9.79
C SER A 592 -8.75 4.20 -8.70
N ALA A 593 -8.94 3.76 -7.45
CA ALA A 593 -8.35 4.43 -6.30
C ALA A 593 -6.82 4.38 -6.32
N ASP A 594 -6.20 3.21 -6.54
CA ASP A 594 -4.75 3.08 -6.65
C ASP A 594 -4.22 3.66 -7.97
N GLY A 595 -4.93 3.47 -9.09
CA GLY A 595 -4.54 4.01 -10.39
C GLY A 595 -4.38 5.52 -10.42
N HIS A 596 -5.27 6.24 -9.74
CA HIS A 596 -5.17 7.69 -9.64
C HIS A 596 -3.90 8.19 -8.95
N ARG A 597 -3.31 7.42 -8.02
CA ARG A 597 -2.01 7.78 -7.42
C ARG A 597 -0.92 7.68 -8.48
N TRP A 598 -0.89 6.58 -9.22
CA TRP A 598 0.10 6.38 -10.28
C TRP A 598 0.01 7.44 -11.38
N LEU A 599 -1.20 7.89 -11.73
CA LEU A 599 -1.37 8.97 -12.71
C LEU A 599 -0.71 10.28 -12.31
N VAL A 600 -0.57 10.55 -11.02
CA VAL A 600 0.07 11.77 -10.47
C VAL A 600 1.48 11.49 -9.94
N ASN A 601 2.07 10.35 -10.28
CA ASN A 601 3.41 9.91 -9.86
C ASN A 601 3.55 9.71 -8.35
N THR A 602 2.46 9.27 -7.71
CA THR A 602 2.40 8.81 -6.32
C THR A 602 2.24 7.29 -6.36
N TYR A 603 2.95 6.54 -5.51
CA TYR A 603 2.70 5.09 -5.40
C TYR A 603 1.79 4.81 -4.19
N PRO A 604 0.78 3.94 -4.30
CA PRO A 604 -0.04 3.50 -3.18
C PRO A 604 0.83 2.84 -2.11
N ASN A 605 0.80 3.36 -0.90
CA ASN A 605 1.44 2.72 0.25
C ASN A 605 0.50 1.68 0.90
N GLU A 606 0.95 1.05 1.98
CA GLU A 606 0.19 0.06 2.75
C GLU A 606 -1.16 0.58 3.24
N TRP A 607 -1.25 1.88 3.55
CA TRP A 607 -2.49 2.48 4.01
C TRP A 607 -3.55 2.46 2.91
N VAL A 608 -3.20 2.85 1.68
CA VAL A 608 -4.12 2.79 0.53
C VAL A 608 -4.50 1.35 0.22
N GLU A 609 -3.48 0.49 0.13
CA GLU A 609 -3.65 -0.88 -0.32
C GLU A 609 -4.52 -1.70 0.62
N THR A 610 -4.51 -1.41 1.93
CA THR A 610 -5.40 -2.06 2.89
C THR A 610 -6.79 -1.44 2.99
N ASN A 611 -6.92 -0.13 2.80
CA ASN A 611 -8.20 0.57 2.94
C ASN A 611 -9.07 0.52 1.68
N THR A 612 -8.48 0.58 0.48
CA THR A 612 -9.23 0.59 -0.78
C THR A 612 -10.07 -0.68 -0.96
N PRO A 613 -9.51 -1.91 -0.86
CA PRO A 613 -10.29 -3.13 -0.98
C PRO A 613 -11.38 -3.26 0.10
N ALA A 614 -11.07 -2.82 1.34
CA ALA A 614 -12.05 -2.79 2.41
C ALA A 614 -13.21 -1.83 2.11
N SER A 615 -12.93 -0.62 1.62
CA SER A 615 -13.96 0.34 1.24
C SER A 615 -14.83 -0.19 0.09
N TYR A 616 -14.22 -0.69 -0.98
CA TYR A 616 -14.92 -1.23 -2.14
C TYR A 616 -15.73 -2.51 -1.81
N GLY A 617 -15.30 -3.27 -0.80
CA GLY A 617 -16.04 -4.40 -0.25
C GLY A 617 -17.20 -4.02 0.70
N GLY A 618 -17.41 -2.72 0.97
CA GLY A 618 -18.41 -2.23 1.92
C GLY A 618 -18.04 -2.45 3.39
N ASN A 619 -16.77 -2.78 3.65
CA ASN A 619 -16.18 -3.09 4.95
C ASN A 619 -15.58 -1.86 5.65
N ARG A 620 -15.57 -0.71 4.97
CA ARG A 620 -15.11 0.58 5.49
C ARG A 620 -15.92 1.73 4.88
N SER A 621 -17.14 1.92 5.37
CA SER A 621 -18.12 2.88 4.82
C SER A 621 -18.23 4.17 5.65
N PHE A 622 -18.37 5.33 5.00
CA PHE A 622 -18.58 6.61 5.70
C PHE A 622 -19.83 6.58 6.59
N LYS A 623 -19.73 7.18 7.78
CA LYS A 623 -20.86 7.34 8.71
C LYS A 623 -21.05 8.82 9.04
N TYR A 624 -22.13 9.41 8.52
CA TYR A 624 -22.46 10.83 8.68
C TYR A 624 -22.60 11.31 10.13
N ASN A 625 -23.16 10.46 10.99
CA ASN A 625 -23.48 10.82 12.37
C ASN A 625 -22.48 10.23 13.36
N SER A 626 -21.28 9.85 12.90
CA SER A 626 -20.25 9.33 13.78
C SER A 626 -19.68 10.46 14.65
N ASP A 627 -19.50 10.18 15.94
CA ASP A 627 -18.85 11.07 16.89
C ASP A 627 -17.36 10.75 17.10
N ALA A 628 -16.82 9.80 16.32
CA ALA A 628 -15.40 9.46 16.32
C ALA A 628 -14.54 10.62 15.80
N PRO A 629 -13.34 10.86 16.36
CA PRO A 629 -12.42 11.89 15.86
C PRO A 629 -11.86 11.56 14.47
N GLY A 630 -11.73 10.27 14.12
CA GLY A 630 -11.35 9.82 12.79
C GLY A 630 -12.56 9.47 11.91
N ILE A 631 -12.34 9.47 10.60
CA ILE A 631 -13.37 9.11 9.61
C ILE A 631 -13.18 7.67 9.13
N TYR A 632 -14.30 6.98 8.84
CA TYR A 632 -14.26 5.64 8.26
C TYR A 632 -13.78 5.68 6.80
N ALA A 633 -14.42 6.49 5.97
CA ALA A 633 -14.17 6.44 4.53
C ALA A 633 -12.83 7.05 4.18
N MET A 634 -12.06 6.24 3.46
CA MET A 634 -10.77 6.58 2.89
C MET A 634 -10.81 6.01 1.47
N THR A 635 -10.43 6.81 0.48
CA THR A 635 -10.34 6.48 -0.95
C THR A 635 -11.62 6.63 -1.78
N GLY A 636 -11.66 7.68 -2.60
CA GLY A 636 -12.61 7.88 -3.69
C GLY A 636 -11.94 7.89 -5.06
N SER A 637 -12.75 8.03 -6.10
CA SER A 637 -12.38 8.12 -7.53
C SER A 637 -12.17 9.55 -7.98
N ALA A 638 -12.18 10.52 -7.07
CA ALA A 638 -11.44 11.74 -7.35
C ALA A 638 -9.97 11.33 -7.53
N GLY A 639 -9.25 11.95 -8.46
CA GLY A 639 -7.82 11.70 -8.73
C GLY A 639 -6.88 12.08 -7.57
N ALA A 640 -7.33 11.98 -6.33
CA ALA A 640 -6.79 12.71 -5.21
C ALA A 640 -5.94 11.85 -4.28
N ILE A 641 -4.81 12.42 -3.90
CA ILE A 641 -3.88 11.88 -2.92
C ILE A 641 -4.39 12.28 -1.53
N TYR A 642 -4.35 11.36 -0.55
CA TYR A 642 -4.54 11.70 0.86
C TYR A 642 -3.18 12.05 1.48
N PRO A 643 -3.14 12.87 2.53
CA PRO A 643 -1.89 13.16 3.23
C PRO A 643 -1.19 11.90 3.77
N GLU A 644 -1.95 10.88 4.17
CA GLU A 644 -1.42 9.61 4.67
C GLU A 644 -0.67 8.78 3.60
N ASP A 645 -1.02 8.93 2.32
CA ASP A 645 -0.36 8.26 1.19
C ASP A 645 0.46 9.21 0.32
N TYR A 646 0.75 10.42 0.81
CA TYR A 646 1.60 11.34 0.08
C TYR A 646 3.08 10.92 0.20
N ASN A 647 3.75 10.72 -0.93
CA ASN A 647 5.15 10.29 -0.95
C ASN A 647 6.12 11.37 -0.45
N GLU A 648 7.27 10.92 0.06
CA GLU A 648 8.38 11.76 0.53
C GLU A 648 8.77 12.86 -0.47
N ALA A 649 8.92 12.51 -1.75
CA ALA A 649 9.30 13.46 -2.79
C ALA A 649 8.11 14.21 -3.41
N GLY A 650 6.88 14.04 -2.91
CA GLY A 650 5.66 14.62 -3.49
C GLY A 650 5.20 13.92 -4.78
N SER A 651 4.23 14.56 -5.44
CA SER A 651 3.64 14.12 -6.71
C SER A 651 4.37 14.75 -7.90
N MET A 652 3.91 14.47 -9.11
CA MET A 652 4.40 15.15 -10.32
C MET A 652 4.36 16.67 -10.23
N TRP A 653 3.43 17.26 -9.45
CA TRP A 653 3.29 18.71 -9.32
C TRP A 653 4.49 19.34 -8.62
N GLU A 654 4.91 18.76 -7.49
CA GLU A 654 6.11 19.22 -6.80
C GLU A 654 7.36 18.96 -7.64
N HIS A 655 7.38 17.91 -8.46
CA HIS A 655 8.49 17.66 -9.37
C HIS A 655 8.58 18.72 -10.48
N LEU A 656 7.44 19.13 -11.05
CA LEU A 656 7.39 20.20 -12.06
C LEU A 656 7.82 21.54 -11.46
N ASP A 657 7.27 21.91 -10.30
CA ASP A 657 7.60 23.14 -9.58
C ASP A 657 9.10 23.23 -9.24
N ARG A 658 9.67 22.17 -8.64
CA ARG A 658 11.11 22.10 -8.33
C ARG A 658 12.03 22.22 -9.55
N ASN A 659 11.53 21.92 -10.74
CA ASN A 659 12.28 22.04 -12.00
C ASN A 659 11.90 23.30 -12.80
N GLY A 660 11.11 24.22 -12.23
CA GLY A 660 10.70 25.46 -12.89
C GLY A 660 9.86 25.24 -14.13
N ILE A 661 9.06 24.17 -14.17
CA ILE A 661 8.16 23.85 -15.28
C ILE A 661 6.77 24.35 -14.95
N ASP A 662 6.28 25.33 -15.72
CA ASP A 662 4.93 25.85 -15.56
C ASP A 662 3.87 24.79 -15.89
N PHE A 663 2.82 24.71 -15.09
CA PHE A 663 1.69 23.82 -15.32
C PHE A 663 0.36 24.45 -14.91
N PHE A 664 -0.71 23.97 -15.55
CA PHE A 664 -2.08 24.25 -15.15
C PHE A 664 -2.77 22.95 -14.78
N ASN A 665 -3.38 22.91 -13.59
CA ASN A 665 -4.02 21.73 -13.05
C ASN A 665 -5.52 21.99 -12.87
N PHE A 666 -6.34 21.14 -13.51
CA PHE A 666 -7.80 21.30 -13.57
C PHE A 666 -8.57 20.20 -12.81
N GLY A 667 -7.92 19.39 -11.97
CA GLY A 667 -8.67 18.39 -11.19
C GLY A 667 -7.90 17.33 -10.40
N PHE A 668 -6.57 17.29 -10.47
CA PHE A 668 -5.74 16.33 -9.72
C PHE A 668 -5.11 17.01 -8.51
N GLY A 669 -5.65 16.86 -7.30
CA GLY A 669 -5.10 17.53 -6.11
C GLY A 669 -5.24 16.70 -4.85
N ILE A 670 -4.98 17.27 -3.69
CA ILE A 670 -5.31 16.61 -2.42
C ILE A 670 -6.81 16.80 -2.17
N MET A 671 -7.48 15.73 -1.75
CA MET A 671 -8.90 15.77 -1.42
C MET A 671 -9.16 14.98 -0.16
N PHE A 672 -10.00 15.55 0.71
CA PHE A 672 -10.37 14.99 2.00
C PHE A 672 -11.77 14.41 2.01
N GLU A 673 -12.40 14.29 0.84
CA GLU A 673 -13.79 13.87 0.76
C GLU A 673 -13.91 12.38 1.16
N PRO A 674 -15.02 12.01 1.83
CA PRO A 674 -15.25 10.65 2.30
C PRO A 674 -15.67 9.67 1.19
N ALA A 675 -15.32 9.94 -0.08
CA ALA A 675 -15.69 9.12 -1.24
C ALA A 675 -17.21 8.89 -1.43
N VAL A 676 -18.03 9.84 -0.96
CA VAL A 676 -19.50 9.75 -1.10
C VAL A 676 -20.03 10.51 -2.33
N TYR A 677 -19.19 11.30 -2.99
CA TYR A 677 -19.48 12.09 -4.21
C TYR A 677 -20.79 12.86 -4.19
N GLN A 678 -21.12 13.43 -3.04
CA GLN A 678 -22.23 14.34 -2.92
C GLN A 678 -21.73 15.76 -3.20
N GLU A 679 -22.53 16.55 -3.92
CA GLU A 679 -22.21 17.96 -4.20
C GLU A 679 -21.91 18.73 -2.91
N SER A 680 -22.49 18.28 -1.79
CA SER A 680 -22.27 18.92 -0.49
C SER A 680 -20.90 18.66 0.14
N PHE A 681 -20.17 17.67 -0.35
CA PHE A 681 -18.84 17.30 0.15
C PHE A 681 -17.70 17.78 -0.77
N LYS A 682 -18.06 18.52 -1.84
CA LYS A 682 -17.09 18.96 -2.82
C LYS A 682 -16.15 20.01 -2.21
N TYR A 683 -14.89 19.65 -2.08
CA TYR A 683 -13.81 20.46 -1.48
C TYR A 683 -14.05 20.84 -0.01
N THR A 684 -14.85 20.06 0.73
CA THR A 684 -15.20 20.34 2.13
C THR A 684 -14.66 19.35 3.13
#